data_AF-A0A7S1Y5Y9-F1
#
_entry.id   AF-A0A7S1Y5Y9-F1
#
_cell.length_a   1.000
_cell.length_b   1.000
_cell.length_c   1.000
_cell.angle_alpha   90.00
_cell.angle_beta   90.00
_cell.angle_gamma   90.00
#
_symmetry.space_group_name_H-M   'P 1'
#
loop_
_entity.id
_entity.type
_entity.pdbx_description
1 polymer ?
#
loop_
_entity_poly.entity_id
_entity_poly.type
_entity_poly.pdbx_seq_one_letter_code
_entity_poly.pdbx_strand_id
1 'polypeptide(L)'
;FDQLEFLGNDFHPDAHACRLKLSVVTVGLGGDESMKCPWSVTEEMEEYAKKHPYVSSACRLTSAEELLLLQLCAPSARDRLSLTLLNRKAYVTAVSSLASLPPDKSLTVKLGVEQMPRFENFDGEPDMTIVENPKKTMISSKLFGAAYSRPEEEQVAYGGLRALEFINGALTSGIEVASSRYGFPLMYDLLTGTVAFKLHPNDRPHNWGRMLFRLLPPSDFQTRSAELSVLRLLSENPTMASHPSIPKFQIDSGLQKFKGVFQGKDAVSRLMEQLGAFFTQDGVKNMMTKFPRLSECEPRSTMILNRPKDYSQHRLWVVPRITDYSQSRFFLDVQNCASVNIPFKQLQAFATKPLAPMKLEKYVEYLTRSQQGLQQVSGVMPFNVASERATQTHCSQATLQRVTDDVHQYAQRTNSEQKPTLFGFTPQAINSFHDNPGALSKALGLLNALNKALNQAMQFDRKSLWNLMNRALAIATSDERSDKPNAGGPNGENNFLRFRLGQCSEKEPSVWFELLVASILSTTSEHDIRSLNPYMSSIAYKTVTSLTVVAMLTSIRIGQTDRALTSLTKLMGLMRRVKASNKPEERVRIVQEIKLQSSKVATDITGERYFMKVDAANPAFIEFDPRYLVFEFTYSIMLRKSQVILVNKFMDALRNNRSMCHQMIMGAGKTTVVTPLLALMLADGKSLVTQVVPHALLDFSRGVMREKFAAVVRKPVFTFAFDRGTTVTRDLYLKLCKARDSKAVICATPTSVKSFMLKFVEMMRHLEYSKFGTARQKKQKDGMFSAFSISAIARRFREQSVIHEL
;
A
#
# COMPACT_ATOMS: atom_id res chain seq x y z
N PHE A 1 16.49 -18.36 6.68
CA PHE A 1 15.54 -18.31 5.54
C PHE A 1 14.75 -19.62 5.48
N ASP A 2 15.34 -20.71 5.95
CA ASP A 2 14.78 -22.07 6.07
C ASP A 2 13.43 -22.12 6.81
N GLN A 3 13.20 -21.27 7.81
CA GLN A 3 11.87 -21.15 8.46
C GLN A 3 10.74 -20.72 7.51
N LEU A 4 11.04 -20.17 6.33
CA LEU A 4 10.02 -19.85 5.34
C LEU A 4 9.43 -21.10 4.69
N GLU A 5 10.08 -22.26 4.80
CA GLU A 5 9.55 -23.52 4.26
C GLU A 5 8.20 -23.90 4.90
N PHE A 6 7.98 -23.56 6.17
CA PHE A 6 6.68 -23.74 6.84
C PHE A 6 5.52 -23.01 6.15
N LEU A 7 5.81 -21.97 5.34
CA LEU A 7 4.81 -21.23 4.58
C LEU A 7 4.42 -21.92 3.26
N GLY A 8 5.14 -22.97 2.83
CA GLY A 8 4.92 -23.63 1.54
C GLY A 8 3.60 -24.40 1.44
N ASN A 9 3.05 -24.86 2.58
CA ASN A 9 1.83 -25.67 2.62
C ASN A 9 0.53 -24.85 2.66
N ASP A 10 0.61 -23.52 2.65
CA ASP A 10 -0.57 -22.65 2.61
C ASP A 10 -1.00 -22.37 1.17
N PHE A 11 -2.12 -22.98 0.76
CA PHE A 11 -2.70 -22.85 -0.58
C PHE A 11 -3.73 -21.73 -0.71
N HIS A 12 -3.87 -20.86 0.31
CA HIS A 12 -4.72 -19.69 0.22
C HIS A 12 -4.27 -18.75 -0.92
N PRO A 13 -5.17 -18.13 -1.70
CA PRO A 13 -4.80 -17.23 -2.80
C PRO A 13 -3.79 -16.14 -2.40
N ASP A 14 -3.98 -15.53 -1.23
CA ASP A 14 -3.07 -14.50 -0.72
C ASP A 14 -1.70 -15.06 -0.30
N ALA A 15 -1.63 -16.32 0.11
CA ALA A 15 -0.37 -16.95 0.50
C ALA A 15 0.55 -17.10 -0.72
N HIS A 16 0.01 -17.55 -1.86
CA HIS A 16 0.72 -17.55 -3.14
C HIS A 16 1.22 -16.15 -3.51
N ALA A 17 0.36 -15.14 -3.41
CA ALA A 17 0.71 -13.75 -3.73
C ALA A 17 1.82 -13.20 -2.81
N CYS A 18 1.77 -13.49 -1.51
CA CYS A 18 2.78 -13.10 -0.53
C CYS A 18 4.13 -13.80 -0.77
N ARG A 19 4.13 -15.11 -1.05
CA ARG A 19 5.36 -15.85 -1.41
C ARG A 19 6.01 -15.31 -2.68
N LEU A 20 5.19 -14.95 -3.68
CA LEU A 20 5.67 -14.27 -4.88
C LEU A 20 6.23 -12.87 -4.57
N LYS A 21 5.61 -12.07 -3.69
CA LYS A 21 6.19 -10.79 -3.25
C LYS A 21 7.52 -10.96 -2.54
N LEU A 22 7.67 -11.97 -1.68
CA LEU A 22 8.95 -12.30 -1.04
C LEU A 22 9.99 -12.66 -2.10
N SER A 23 9.60 -13.46 -3.10
CA SER A 23 10.45 -13.80 -4.24
C SER A 23 10.90 -12.56 -5.00
N VAL A 24 9.99 -11.61 -5.26
CA VAL A 24 10.32 -10.31 -5.86
C VAL A 24 11.35 -9.58 -5.02
N VAL A 25 11.25 -9.55 -3.70
CA VAL A 25 12.20 -8.82 -2.84
C VAL A 25 13.58 -9.48 -2.88
N THR A 26 13.66 -10.81 -2.91
CA THR A 26 14.92 -11.57 -2.89
C THR A 26 15.60 -11.73 -4.24
N VAL A 27 14.94 -11.40 -5.37
CA VAL A 27 15.57 -11.46 -6.72
C VAL A 27 16.93 -10.78 -6.72
N GLY A 28 17.96 -11.51 -7.15
CA GLY A 28 19.35 -11.04 -7.26
C GLY A 28 20.14 -11.10 -5.95
N LEU A 29 19.56 -11.60 -4.86
CA LEU A 29 20.27 -11.88 -3.59
C LEU A 29 20.67 -13.34 -3.42
N GLY A 30 20.16 -14.25 -4.25
CA GLY A 30 20.38 -15.69 -4.16
C GLY A 30 21.73 -16.22 -4.67
N GLY A 31 22.68 -15.34 -5.03
CA GLY A 31 24.05 -15.75 -5.37
C GLY A 31 24.85 -16.20 -4.13
N ASP A 32 24.50 -15.67 -2.96
CA ASP A 32 24.87 -16.24 -1.67
C ASP A 32 23.69 -17.09 -1.21
N GLU A 33 23.89 -18.40 -0.98
CA GLU A 33 22.84 -19.38 -0.64
C GLU A 33 21.90 -18.97 0.52
N SER A 34 22.31 -17.98 1.33
CA SER A 34 21.61 -17.49 2.52
C SER A 34 20.19 -16.91 2.33
N MET A 35 19.78 -16.47 1.13
CA MET A 35 18.49 -15.78 0.90
C MET A 35 17.66 -16.34 -0.26
N LYS A 36 17.87 -17.59 -0.65
CA LYS A 36 17.07 -18.26 -1.67
C LYS A 36 15.70 -18.67 -1.11
N CYS A 37 14.62 -18.32 -1.80
CA CYS A 37 13.27 -18.76 -1.41
C CYS A 37 13.13 -20.29 -1.55
N PRO A 38 12.46 -20.98 -0.60
CA PRO A 38 12.37 -22.44 -0.59
C PRO A 38 11.32 -23.01 -1.57
N TRP A 39 10.53 -22.18 -2.23
CA TRP A 39 9.49 -22.58 -3.19
C TRP A 39 9.88 -22.24 -4.63
N SER A 40 9.24 -22.93 -5.57
CA SER A 40 9.36 -22.67 -7.01
C SER A 40 8.55 -21.45 -7.42
N VAL A 41 9.20 -20.41 -7.95
CA VAL A 41 8.52 -19.22 -8.49
C VAL A 41 7.53 -19.61 -9.60
N THR A 42 7.87 -20.62 -10.42
CA THR A 42 7.01 -21.08 -11.52
C THR A 42 5.70 -21.68 -11.00
N GLU A 43 5.77 -22.57 -10.00
CA GLU A 43 4.58 -23.22 -9.41
C GLU A 43 3.69 -22.22 -8.69
N GLU A 44 4.29 -21.32 -7.89
CA GLU A 44 3.56 -20.27 -7.19
C GLU A 44 2.87 -19.29 -8.15
N MET A 45 3.54 -18.94 -9.25
CA MET A 45 2.98 -18.05 -10.27
C MET A 45 1.80 -18.70 -11.00
N GLU A 46 1.82 -20.02 -11.19
CA GLU A 46 0.73 -20.75 -11.83
C GLU A 46 -0.52 -20.77 -10.94
N GLU A 47 -0.35 -21.09 -9.65
CA GLU A 47 -1.45 -21.07 -8.68
C GLU A 47 -1.98 -19.65 -8.46
N TYR A 48 -1.11 -18.64 -8.41
CA TYR A 48 -1.52 -17.23 -8.36
C TYR A 48 -2.36 -16.85 -9.60
N ALA A 49 -1.94 -17.25 -10.81
CA ALA A 49 -2.68 -16.93 -12.03
C ALA A 49 -4.08 -17.57 -12.04
N LYS A 50 -4.21 -18.82 -11.58
CA LYS A 50 -5.51 -19.51 -11.44
C LYS A 50 -6.40 -18.86 -10.39
N LYS A 51 -5.83 -18.44 -9.26
CA LYS A 51 -6.56 -17.90 -8.09
C LYS A 51 -6.68 -16.37 -8.08
N HIS A 52 -6.14 -15.67 -9.08
CA HIS A 52 -6.07 -14.21 -9.13
C HIS A 52 -7.36 -13.46 -8.76
N PRO A 53 -8.57 -13.86 -9.23
CA PRO A 53 -9.82 -13.17 -8.88
C PRO A 53 -10.16 -13.20 -7.38
N TYR A 54 -9.56 -14.12 -6.64
CA TYR A 54 -9.76 -14.35 -5.21
C TYR A 54 -8.63 -13.79 -4.35
N VAL A 55 -7.57 -13.24 -4.96
CA VAL A 55 -6.49 -12.57 -4.22
C VAL A 55 -6.99 -11.21 -3.73
N SER A 56 -6.85 -10.98 -2.44
CA SER A 56 -7.17 -9.71 -1.79
C SER A 56 -6.34 -8.58 -2.38
N SER A 57 -6.96 -7.42 -2.54
CA SER A 57 -6.37 -6.24 -3.20
C SER A 57 -5.02 -5.82 -2.62
N ALA A 58 -4.81 -5.94 -1.32
CA ALA A 58 -3.55 -5.63 -0.64
C ALA A 58 -2.41 -6.61 -0.99
N CYS A 59 -2.75 -7.86 -1.31
CA CYS A 59 -1.81 -8.94 -1.62
C CYS A 59 -1.47 -9.02 -3.11
N ARG A 60 -2.27 -8.41 -4.00
CA ARG A 60 -2.07 -8.46 -5.45
C ARG A 60 -0.69 -7.94 -5.88
N LEU A 61 -0.13 -8.59 -6.88
CA LEU A 61 1.10 -8.15 -7.54
C LEU A 61 0.81 -6.97 -8.46
N THR A 62 1.69 -5.98 -8.47
CA THR A 62 1.65 -4.95 -9.52
C THR A 62 2.06 -5.55 -10.86
N SER A 63 1.65 -4.95 -11.98
CA SER A 63 2.03 -5.44 -13.33
C SER A 63 3.55 -5.55 -13.52
N ALA A 64 4.33 -4.66 -12.88
CA ALA A 64 5.79 -4.72 -12.93
C ALA A 64 6.36 -5.88 -12.10
N GLU A 65 5.81 -6.14 -10.90
CA GLU A 65 6.17 -7.29 -10.08
C GLU A 65 5.87 -8.60 -10.81
N GLU A 66 4.69 -8.68 -11.42
CA GLU A 66 4.23 -9.85 -12.15
C GLU A 66 5.06 -10.12 -13.43
N LEU A 67 5.39 -9.08 -14.21
CA LEU A 67 6.28 -9.22 -15.36
C LEU A 67 7.68 -9.71 -14.96
N LEU A 68 8.22 -9.20 -13.85
CA LEU A 68 9.50 -9.65 -13.32
C LEU A 68 9.45 -11.15 -12.95
N LEU A 69 8.41 -11.57 -12.23
CA LEU A 69 8.24 -12.98 -11.85
C LEU A 69 8.07 -13.89 -13.07
N LEU A 70 7.28 -13.49 -14.06
CA LEU A 70 7.09 -14.23 -15.31
C LEU A 70 8.34 -14.27 -16.21
N GLN A 71 9.32 -13.38 -15.98
CA GLN A 71 10.65 -13.46 -16.61
C GLN A 71 11.58 -14.41 -15.85
N LEU A 72 11.36 -14.60 -14.55
CA LEU A 72 12.12 -15.52 -13.70
C LEU A 72 11.61 -16.96 -13.79
N CYS A 73 10.35 -17.18 -14.20
CA CYS A 73 9.86 -18.51 -14.51
C CYS A 73 10.73 -19.15 -15.61
N ALA A 74 11.53 -20.13 -15.23
CA ALA A 74 12.32 -20.91 -16.17
C ALA A 74 11.46 -22.03 -16.76
N PRO A 75 11.56 -22.31 -18.07
CA PRO A 75 11.15 -23.60 -18.59
C PRO A 75 11.96 -24.69 -17.87
N SER A 76 11.29 -25.69 -17.30
CA SER A 76 11.95 -26.92 -16.83
C SER A 76 12.83 -27.46 -17.95
N ALA A 77 13.91 -28.19 -17.65
CA ALA A 77 14.90 -28.64 -18.64
C ALA A 77 14.36 -29.44 -19.85
N ARG A 78 13.05 -29.72 -19.92
CA ARG A 78 12.34 -30.30 -21.08
C ARG A 78 11.01 -29.63 -21.46
N ASP A 79 10.48 -28.63 -20.75
CA ASP A 79 9.12 -28.12 -20.97
C ASP A 79 9.05 -26.61 -21.25
N ARG A 80 8.19 -26.24 -22.21
CA ARG A 80 7.76 -24.85 -22.43
C ARG A 80 6.95 -24.38 -21.21
N LEU A 81 6.90 -23.07 -20.95
CA LEU A 81 6.00 -22.49 -19.94
C LEU A 81 4.55 -23.00 -20.17
N SER A 82 3.82 -23.28 -19.10
CA SER A 82 2.42 -23.70 -19.17
C SER A 82 1.58 -22.66 -19.91
N LEU A 83 0.52 -23.10 -20.58
CA LEU A 83 -0.31 -22.21 -21.37
C LEU A 83 -0.91 -21.07 -20.52
N THR A 84 -1.26 -21.37 -19.27
CA THR A 84 -1.68 -20.40 -18.25
C THR A 84 -0.67 -19.26 -18.10
N LEU A 85 0.62 -19.59 -17.90
CA LEU A 85 1.67 -18.60 -17.71
C LEU A 85 2.00 -17.84 -19.00
N LEU A 86 1.95 -18.50 -20.16
CA LEU A 86 2.14 -17.86 -21.47
C LEU A 86 1.03 -16.82 -21.74
N ASN A 87 -0.22 -17.21 -21.55
CA ASN A 87 -1.37 -16.32 -21.71
C ASN A 87 -1.32 -15.17 -20.71
N ARG A 88 -0.96 -15.45 -19.45
CA ARG A 88 -0.80 -14.42 -18.42
C ARG A 88 0.32 -13.44 -18.77
N LYS A 89 1.46 -13.92 -19.26
CA LYS A 89 2.57 -13.06 -19.72
C LYS A 89 2.19 -12.18 -20.89
N ALA A 90 1.51 -12.72 -21.91
CA ALA A 90 1.01 -11.95 -23.04
C ALA A 90 0.02 -10.85 -22.56
N TYR A 91 -0.91 -11.24 -21.68
CA TYR A 91 -1.89 -10.34 -21.08
C TYR A 91 -1.22 -9.19 -20.30
N VAL A 92 -0.34 -9.50 -19.34
CA VAL A 92 0.25 -8.50 -18.42
C VAL A 92 1.18 -7.57 -19.19
N THR A 93 1.89 -8.09 -20.21
CA THR A 93 2.71 -7.27 -21.11
C THR A 93 1.84 -6.24 -21.83
N ALA A 94 0.70 -6.65 -22.39
CA ALA A 94 -0.22 -5.73 -23.05
C ALA A 94 -0.81 -4.69 -22.07
N VAL A 95 -1.18 -5.10 -20.84
CA VAL A 95 -1.67 -4.18 -19.81
C VAL A 95 -0.62 -3.14 -19.43
N SER A 96 0.65 -3.52 -19.33
CA SER A 96 1.74 -2.58 -19.01
C SER A 96 1.92 -1.49 -20.07
N SER A 97 1.47 -1.72 -21.30
CA SER A 97 1.53 -0.77 -22.42
C SER A 97 0.24 0.05 -22.60
N LEU A 98 -0.83 -0.21 -21.84
CA LEU A 98 -2.10 0.49 -22.00
C LEU A 98 -2.01 1.99 -21.67
N ALA A 99 -1.19 2.37 -20.69
CA ALA A 99 -1.03 3.77 -20.31
C ALA A 99 -0.43 4.63 -21.43
N SER A 100 0.43 4.04 -22.26
CA SER A 100 1.03 4.68 -23.45
C SER A 100 0.14 4.65 -24.69
N LEU A 101 -0.97 3.90 -24.66
CA LEU A 101 -1.85 3.75 -25.81
C LEU A 101 -2.73 5.01 -25.98
N PRO A 102 -2.89 5.52 -27.22
CA PRO A 102 -3.87 6.56 -27.51
C PRO A 102 -5.28 6.11 -27.11
N PRO A 103 -6.15 7.01 -26.61
CA PRO A 103 -7.46 6.65 -26.06
C PRO A 103 -8.40 5.96 -27.06
N ASP A 104 -8.24 6.22 -28.36
CA ASP A 104 -9.08 5.69 -29.43
C ASP A 104 -8.56 4.37 -30.02
N LYS A 105 -7.42 3.86 -29.52
CA LYS A 105 -6.80 2.63 -30.02
C LYS A 105 -6.99 1.48 -29.05
N SER A 106 -6.91 0.26 -29.59
CA SER A 106 -7.01 -1.00 -28.86
C SER A 106 -5.76 -1.85 -29.09
N LEU A 107 -5.48 -2.76 -28.15
CA LEU A 107 -4.44 -3.78 -28.26
C LEU A 107 -5.08 -5.15 -28.40
N THR A 108 -4.75 -5.86 -29.48
CA THR A 108 -5.18 -7.25 -29.68
C THR A 108 -4.10 -8.20 -29.17
N VAL A 109 -4.44 -9.00 -28.17
CA VAL A 109 -3.56 -10.01 -27.58
C VAL A 109 -4.01 -11.39 -28.09
N LYS A 110 -3.10 -12.11 -28.74
CA LYS A 110 -3.35 -13.52 -29.11
C LYS A 110 -3.11 -14.41 -27.88
N LEU A 111 -4.06 -15.28 -27.60
CA LEU A 111 -4.00 -16.26 -26.52
C LEU A 111 -3.86 -17.65 -27.12
N GLY A 112 -3.03 -18.50 -26.51
CA GLY A 112 -3.07 -19.91 -26.84
C GLY A 112 -4.33 -20.54 -26.25
N VAL A 113 -4.87 -21.52 -26.96
CA VAL A 113 -6.15 -22.17 -26.64
C VAL A 113 -5.87 -23.65 -26.42
N GLU A 114 -6.33 -24.17 -25.30
CA GLU A 114 -6.37 -25.61 -25.03
C GLU A 114 -7.66 -26.21 -25.58
N GLN A 115 -7.62 -27.51 -25.87
CA GLN A 115 -8.81 -28.24 -26.29
C GLN A 115 -9.83 -28.23 -25.16
N MET A 116 -11.07 -27.82 -25.46
CA MET A 116 -12.13 -27.74 -24.46
C MET A 116 -12.31 -29.11 -23.77
N PRO A 117 -12.34 -29.18 -22.43
CA PRO A 117 -12.77 -30.39 -21.76
C PRO A 117 -14.19 -30.71 -22.24
N ARG A 118 -14.43 -31.97 -22.63
CA ARG A 118 -15.79 -32.41 -22.95
C ARG A 118 -16.59 -32.43 -21.66
N PHE A 119 -17.61 -31.60 -21.57
CA PHE A 119 -18.56 -31.61 -20.47
C PHE A 119 -19.97 -31.84 -21.01
N GLU A 120 -20.80 -32.46 -20.18
CA GLU A 120 -22.16 -32.84 -20.55
C GLU A 120 -23.11 -31.70 -20.18
N ASN A 121 -23.82 -31.16 -21.17
CA ASN A 121 -24.62 -29.95 -20.99
C ASN A 121 -26.02 -30.28 -20.44
N PHE A 122 -26.28 -29.90 -19.19
CA PHE A 122 -27.61 -30.01 -18.56
C PHE A 122 -28.69 -29.20 -19.29
N ASP A 123 -28.33 -28.01 -19.79
CA ASP A 123 -29.21 -27.07 -20.48
C ASP A 123 -29.22 -27.29 -22.02
N GLY A 124 -29.03 -28.55 -22.44
CA GLY A 124 -29.04 -28.96 -23.84
C GLY A 124 -30.42 -28.84 -24.51
N GLU A 125 -30.81 -29.83 -25.30
CA GLU A 125 -32.11 -29.77 -25.98
C GLU A 125 -33.30 -29.79 -25.00
N PRO A 126 -34.39 -29.06 -25.33
CA PRO A 126 -35.60 -29.08 -24.52
C PRO A 126 -36.18 -30.49 -24.48
N ASP A 127 -36.40 -31.02 -23.28
CA ASP A 127 -36.99 -32.34 -23.09
C ASP A 127 -38.51 -32.21 -22.97
N MET A 128 -39.22 -32.51 -24.06
CA MET A 128 -40.68 -32.48 -24.16
C MET A 128 -41.31 -33.87 -24.07
N THR A 129 -40.57 -34.86 -23.56
CA THR A 129 -40.99 -36.27 -23.51
C THR A 129 -42.36 -36.48 -22.85
N ILE A 130 -42.71 -35.71 -21.80
CA ILE A 130 -44.04 -35.80 -21.16
C ILE A 130 -45.19 -35.37 -22.07
N VAL A 131 -44.94 -34.46 -23.02
CA VAL A 131 -45.93 -33.95 -23.97
C VAL A 131 -45.99 -34.82 -25.23
N GLU A 132 -44.84 -35.32 -25.69
CA GLU A 132 -44.73 -36.03 -26.97
C GLU A 132 -44.96 -37.53 -26.85
N ASN A 133 -44.48 -38.21 -25.80
CA ASN A 133 -44.57 -39.66 -25.70
C ASN A 133 -44.45 -40.21 -24.26
N PRO A 134 -45.36 -39.87 -23.34
CA PRO A 134 -45.21 -40.12 -21.90
C PRO A 134 -45.19 -41.60 -21.50
N LYS A 135 -45.68 -42.52 -22.33
CA LYS A 135 -45.87 -43.94 -21.97
C LYS A 135 -44.71 -44.86 -22.33
N LYS A 136 -43.81 -44.47 -23.24
CA LYS A 136 -42.73 -45.34 -23.77
C LYS A 136 -41.34 -45.08 -23.18
N THR A 137 -41.19 -44.05 -22.35
CA THR A 137 -39.90 -43.50 -21.89
C THR A 137 -39.82 -43.29 -20.38
N MET A 138 -40.77 -43.84 -19.63
CA MET A 138 -40.72 -43.86 -18.16
C MET A 138 -39.50 -44.65 -17.69
N ILE A 139 -38.77 -44.13 -16.70
CA ILE A 139 -37.75 -44.91 -16.02
C ILE A 139 -38.47 -46.06 -15.31
N SER A 140 -38.02 -47.31 -15.47
CA SER A 140 -38.82 -48.49 -15.09
C SER A 140 -39.29 -48.40 -13.62
N SER A 141 -40.60 -48.28 -13.46
CA SER A 141 -41.33 -47.83 -12.26
C SER A 141 -41.52 -48.87 -11.15
N LYS A 142 -40.53 -49.74 -10.91
CA LYS A 142 -40.75 -50.86 -9.96
C LYS A 142 -40.42 -50.54 -8.50
N LEU A 143 -39.83 -49.38 -8.16
CA LEU A 143 -39.42 -49.08 -6.78
C LEU A 143 -39.64 -47.63 -6.27
N PHE A 144 -40.13 -46.68 -7.08
CA PHE A 144 -40.08 -45.25 -6.72
C PHE A 144 -41.09 -44.81 -5.66
N GLY A 145 -42.36 -45.20 -5.81
CA GLY A 145 -43.44 -44.69 -4.94
C GLY A 145 -43.54 -45.35 -3.56
N ALA A 146 -42.95 -46.54 -3.39
CA ALA A 146 -43.15 -47.34 -2.17
C ALA A 146 -42.29 -46.90 -0.99
N ALA A 147 -41.11 -46.33 -1.25
CA ALA A 147 -40.09 -45.99 -0.25
C ALA A 147 -40.01 -44.49 0.11
N TYR A 148 -40.59 -43.60 -0.70
CA TYR A 148 -40.60 -42.17 -0.40
C TYR A 148 -41.56 -41.84 0.75
N SER A 149 -41.04 -41.11 1.73
CA SER A 149 -41.80 -40.48 2.81
C SER A 149 -41.58 -38.97 2.73
N ARG A 150 -42.66 -38.19 2.74
CA ARG A 150 -42.55 -36.73 2.83
C ARG A 150 -41.83 -36.33 4.10
N PRO A 151 -40.95 -35.31 4.04
CA PRO A 151 -40.40 -34.70 5.24
C PRO A 151 -41.51 -34.20 6.16
N GLU A 152 -41.38 -34.42 7.46
CA GLU A 152 -42.33 -33.92 8.45
C GLU A 152 -42.30 -32.39 8.48
N GLU A 153 -43.47 -31.73 8.35
CA GLU A 153 -43.56 -30.26 8.29
C GLU A 153 -42.93 -29.59 9.50
N GLU A 154 -43.10 -30.15 10.70
CA GLU A 154 -42.49 -29.66 11.93
C GLU A 154 -40.95 -29.63 11.90
N GLN A 155 -40.33 -30.45 11.05
CA GLN A 155 -38.88 -30.57 10.96
C GLN A 155 -38.25 -29.66 9.90
N VAL A 156 -38.98 -29.33 8.83
CA VAL A 156 -38.40 -28.61 7.67
C VAL A 156 -39.13 -27.33 7.27
N ALA A 157 -40.33 -27.07 7.80
CA ALA A 157 -41.14 -25.93 7.37
C ALA A 157 -40.83 -24.62 8.11
N TYR A 158 -40.30 -24.72 9.33
CA TYR A 158 -39.98 -23.57 10.18
C TYR A 158 -38.51 -23.11 10.10
N GLY A 159 -37.68 -23.76 9.28
CA GLY A 159 -36.30 -23.35 9.05
C GLY A 159 -35.26 -23.82 10.08
N GLY A 160 -34.03 -23.33 9.91
CA GLY A 160 -32.93 -23.54 10.85
C GLY A 160 -32.13 -24.83 10.65
N LEU A 161 -31.60 -25.37 11.75
CA LEU A 161 -30.63 -26.46 11.74
C LEU A 161 -31.17 -27.76 11.12
N ARG A 162 -32.42 -28.14 11.39
CA ARG A 162 -33.02 -29.39 10.87
C ARG A 162 -33.24 -29.37 9.36
N ALA A 163 -33.65 -28.22 8.81
CA ALA A 163 -33.76 -28.04 7.37
C ALA A 163 -32.38 -28.12 6.69
N LEU A 164 -31.34 -27.58 7.34
CA LEU A 164 -29.95 -27.69 6.88
C LEU A 164 -29.43 -29.13 6.95
N GLU A 165 -29.69 -29.84 8.04
CA GLU A 165 -29.33 -31.26 8.21
C GLU A 165 -30.00 -32.14 7.14
N PHE A 166 -31.27 -31.88 6.83
CA PHE A 166 -32.00 -32.58 5.77
C PHE A 166 -31.35 -32.40 4.40
N ILE A 167 -31.03 -31.16 4.01
CA ILE A 167 -30.36 -30.86 2.75
C ILE A 167 -28.93 -31.43 2.73
N ASN A 168 -28.18 -31.30 3.83
CA ASN A 168 -26.84 -31.86 3.92
C ASN A 168 -26.88 -33.40 3.77
N GLY A 169 -27.88 -34.06 4.34
CA GLY A 169 -28.14 -35.49 4.14
C GLY A 169 -28.44 -35.84 2.68
N ALA A 170 -29.27 -35.04 2.00
CA ALA A 170 -29.54 -35.20 0.58
C ALA A 170 -28.28 -35.04 -0.28
N LEU A 171 -27.46 -34.02 0.00
CA LEU A 171 -26.21 -33.77 -0.72
C LEU A 171 -25.15 -34.85 -0.47
N THR A 172 -25.04 -35.35 0.76
CA THR A 172 -24.05 -36.37 1.14
C THR A 172 -24.39 -37.75 0.57
N SER A 173 -25.67 -38.07 0.45
CA SER A 173 -26.14 -39.36 -0.09
C SER A 173 -26.15 -39.44 -1.61
N GLY A 174 -25.98 -38.29 -2.30
CA GLY A 174 -26.12 -38.19 -3.75
C GLY A 174 -27.59 -37.99 -4.16
N ILE A 175 -27.79 -37.11 -5.15
CA ILE A 175 -29.12 -36.80 -5.69
C ILE A 175 -29.23 -37.50 -7.04
N GLU A 176 -30.11 -38.49 -7.12
CA GLU A 176 -30.40 -39.25 -8.35
C GLU A 176 -31.92 -39.26 -8.54
N VAL A 177 -32.39 -39.22 -9.79
CA VAL A 177 -33.83 -39.28 -10.12
C VAL A 177 -34.46 -40.54 -9.54
N ALA A 178 -33.70 -41.65 -9.56
CA ALA A 178 -34.12 -42.95 -9.10
C ALA A 178 -34.01 -43.17 -7.58
N SER A 179 -33.48 -42.21 -6.83
CA SER A 179 -33.28 -42.34 -5.38
C SER A 179 -34.60 -42.53 -4.63
N SER A 180 -34.62 -43.51 -3.73
CA SER A 180 -35.81 -43.86 -2.92
C SER A 180 -36.20 -42.78 -1.91
N ARG A 181 -35.24 -41.97 -1.45
CA ARG A 181 -35.44 -40.95 -0.42
C ARG A 181 -35.36 -39.51 -0.95
N TYR A 182 -34.46 -39.25 -1.90
CA TYR A 182 -34.17 -37.91 -2.41
C TYR A 182 -34.40 -37.78 -3.94
N GLY A 183 -35.13 -38.73 -4.54
CA GLY A 183 -35.35 -38.78 -5.99
C GLY A 183 -36.54 -37.95 -6.47
N PHE A 184 -37.09 -38.33 -7.62
CA PHE A 184 -38.15 -37.60 -8.33
C PHE A 184 -39.29 -37.08 -7.43
N PRO A 185 -39.90 -37.87 -6.52
CA PRO A 185 -41.02 -37.40 -5.71
C PRO A 185 -40.69 -36.19 -4.82
N LEU A 186 -39.50 -36.14 -4.24
CA LEU A 186 -39.07 -35.02 -3.40
C LEU A 186 -38.86 -33.75 -4.22
N MET A 187 -38.13 -33.87 -5.34
CA MET A 187 -37.89 -32.73 -6.23
C MET A 187 -39.20 -32.17 -6.79
N TYR A 188 -40.13 -33.06 -7.15
CA TYR A 188 -41.47 -32.68 -7.60
C TYR A 188 -42.29 -31.98 -6.52
N ASP A 189 -42.32 -32.53 -5.29
CA ASP A 189 -43.04 -31.93 -4.17
C ASP A 189 -42.45 -30.54 -3.79
N LEU A 190 -41.13 -30.36 -3.88
CA LEU A 190 -40.47 -29.07 -3.66
C LEU A 190 -40.80 -28.06 -4.76
N LEU A 191 -40.73 -28.47 -6.04
CA LEU A 191 -41.08 -27.61 -7.18
C LEU A 191 -42.55 -27.17 -7.11
N THR A 192 -43.47 -28.08 -6.78
CA THR A 192 -44.90 -27.76 -6.69
C THR A 192 -45.32 -27.09 -5.38
N GLY A 193 -44.37 -26.83 -4.47
CA GLY A 193 -44.62 -26.22 -3.16
C GLY A 193 -45.48 -27.09 -2.24
N THR A 194 -45.51 -28.40 -2.47
CA THR A 194 -46.27 -29.37 -1.67
C THR A 194 -45.57 -29.68 -0.35
N VAL A 195 -44.22 -29.67 -0.35
CA VAL A 195 -43.43 -29.70 0.88
C VAL A 195 -43.10 -28.26 1.27
N ALA A 196 -43.46 -27.88 2.49
CA ALA A 196 -43.27 -26.52 3.01
C ALA A 196 -41.81 -26.19 3.39
N PHE A 197 -40.80 -26.74 2.70
CA PHE A 197 -39.38 -26.59 3.04
C PHE A 197 -38.90 -25.13 3.01
N LYS A 198 -38.27 -24.67 4.09
CA LYS A 198 -37.61 -23.37 4.18
C LYS A 198 -36.30 -23.51 4.92
N LEU A 199 -35.18 -22.97 4.41
CA LEU A 199 -33.96 -22.83 5.21
C LEU A 199 -33.94 -21.44 5.88
N HIS A 200 -34.28 -20.42 5.11
CA HIS A 200 -34.57 -19.06 5.55
C HIS A 200 -36.08 -18.75 5.45
N PRO A 201 -36.69 -17.92 6.31
CA PRO A 201 -38.15 -17.66 6.29
C PRO A 201 -38.71 -17.14 4.95
N ASN A 202 -37.87 -16.44 4.19
CA ASN A 202 -38.21 -15.88 2.86
C ASN A 202 -37.91 -16.85 1.69
N ASP A 203 -37.42 -18.06 1.96
CA ASP A 203 -37.15 -19.05 0.92
C ASP A 203 -38.44 -19.58 0.31
N ARG A 204 -38.33 -19.97 -0.96
CA ARG A 204 -39.37 -20.69 -1.69
C ARG A 204 -38.94 -22.14 -1.87
N PRO A 205 -39.78 -23.14 -1.52
CA PRO A 205 -39.48 -24.56 -1.76
C PRO A 205 -39.10 -24.84 -3.22
N HIS A 206 -39.71 -24.11 -4.16
CA HIS A 206 -39.41 -24.22 -5.60
C HIS A 206 -37.92 -24.02 -5.91
N ASN A 207 -37.26 -23.04 -5.30
CA ASN A 207 -35.83 -22.78 -5.53
C ASN A 207 -34.95 -23.95 -5.06
N TRP A 208 -35.32 -24.59 -3.95
CA TRP A 208 -34.64 -25.78 -3.45
C TRP A 208 -34.86 -26.99 -4.38
N GLY A 209 -36.08 -27.18 -4.88
CA GLY A 209 -36.36 -28.17 -5.92
C GLY A 209 -35.51 -27.96 -7.17
N ARG A 210 -35.33 -26.71 -7.62
CA ARG A 210 -34.43 -26.37 -8.74
C ARG A 210 -32.98 -26.68 -8.43
N MET A 211 -32.50 -26.31 -7.23
CA MET A 211 -31.11 -26.57 -6.83
C MET A 211 -30.80 -28.05 -6.80
N LEU A 212 -31.67 -28.88 -6.20
CA LEU A 212 -31.47 -30.33 -6.17
C LEU A 212 -31.52 -30.93 -7.57
N PHE A 213 -32.46 -30.49 -8.42
CA PHE A 213 -32.54 -30.92 -9.81
C PHE A 213 -31.26 -30.61 -10.61
N ARG A 214 -30.61 -29.46 -10.35
CA ARG A 214 -29.35 -29.06 -10.98
C ARG A 214 -28.14 -29.88 -10.53
N LEU A 215 -28.27 -30.68 -9.47
CA LEU A 215 -27.21 -31.52 -8.93
C LEU A 215 -27.30 -32.98 -9.41
N LEU A 216 -28.27 -33.30 -10.28
CA LEU A 216 -28.37 -34.62 -10.87
C LEU A 216 -27.10 -34.98 -11.67
N PRO A 217 -26.64 -36.23 -11.59
CA PRO A 217 -25.49 -36.67 -12.35
C PRO A 217 -25.81 -36.73 -13.85
N PRO A 218 -24.79 -36.68 -14.72
CA PRO A 218 -24.99 -36.76 -16.16
C PRO A 218 -25.63 -38.06 -16.66
N SER A 219 -25.43 -39.17 -15.94
CA SER A 219 -26.15 -40.43 -16.16
C SER A 219 -27.68 -40.27 -16.13
N ASP A 220 -28.19 -39.31 -15.36
CA ASP A 220 -29.61 -39.10 -15.17
C ASP A 220 -30.14 -38.06 -16.14
N PHE A 221 -29.63 -36.82 -16.11
CA PHE A 221 -30.25 -35.72 -16.88
C PHE A 221 -30.14 -35.87 -18.41
N GLN A 222 -29.29 -36.77 -18.91
CA GLN A 222 -29.23 -37.12 -20.33
C GLN A 222 -30.28 -38.15 -20.74
N THR A 223 -30.83 -38.91 -19.78
CA THR A 223 -31.91 -39.84 -20.07
C THR A 223 -33.18 -39.06 -20.42
N ARG A 224 -33.70 -39.26 -21.62
CA ARG A 224 -34.96 -38.62 -22.05
C ARG A 224 -36.14 -39.35 -21.43
N SER A 225 -36.47 -38.99 -20.20
CA SER A 225 -37.55 -39.61 -19.43
C SER A 225 -38.69 -38.64 -19.16
N ALA A 226 -39.90 -39.18 -18.97
CA ALA A 226 -41.05 -38.36 -18.65
C ALA A 226 -40.86 -37.62 -17.31
N GLU A 227 -40.26 -38.26 -16.31
CA GLU A 227 -39.96 -37.69 -14.99
C GLU A 227 -39.01 -36.49 -15.10
N LEU A 228 -37.94 -36.61 -15.89
CA LEU A 228 -36.98 -35.55 -16.12
C LEU A 228 -37.58 -34.39 -16.94
N SER A 229 -38.37 -34.71 -17.96
CA SER A 229 -39.12 -33.72 -18.73
C SER A 229 -40.06 -32.89 -17.84
N VAL A 230 -40.76 -33.53 -16.89
CA VAL A 230 -41.58 -32.84 -15.89
C VAL A 230 -40.75 -31.93 -14.98
N LEU A 231 -39.68 -32.45 -14.37
CA LEU A 231 -38.82 -31.65 -13.49
C LEU A 231 -38.23 -30.44 -14.22
N ARG A 232 -37.80 -30.62 -15.47
CA ARG A 232 -37.22 -29.57 -16.31
C ARG A 232 -38.26 -28.49 -16.68
N LEU A 233 -39.49 -28.89 -17.03
CA LEU A 233 -40.57 -27.94 -17.32
C LEU A 233 -40.95 -27.13 -16.07
N LEU A 234 -41.10 -27.79 -14.92
CA LEU A 234 -41.50 -27.12 -13.68
C LEU A 234 -40.38 -26.29 -13.05
N SER A 235 -39.11 -26.67 -13.22
CA SER A 235 -37.97 -25.90 -12.73
C SER A 235 -37.84 -24.55 -13.43
N GLU A 236 -38.15 -24.50 -14.73
CA GLU A 236 -38.03 -23.29 -15.55
C GLU A 236 -39.31 -22.45 -15.59
N ASN A 237 -40.47 -23.02 -15.21
CA ASN A 237 -41.76 -22.32 -15.23
C ASN A 237 -42.42 -22.28 -13.83
N PRO A 238 -42.00 -21.34 -12.93
CA PRO A 238 -42.53 -21.26 -11.57
C PRO A 238 -44.04 -21.08 -11.48
N THR A 239 -44.63 -20.30 -12.41
CA THR A 239 -46.07 -20.04 -12.47
C THR A 239 -46.87 -21.30 -12.79
N MET A 240 -46.31 -22.18 -13.61
CA MET A 240 -46.87 -23.49 -13.93
C MET A 240 -46.74 -24.45 -12.75
N ALA A 241 -45.60 -24.46 -12.07
CA ALA A 241 -45.37 -25.28 -10.88
C ALA A 241 -46.31 -24.92 -9.71
N SER A 242 -46.73 -23.66 -9.62
CA SER A 242 -47.71 -23.18 -8.63
C SER A 242 -49.16 -23.18 -9.14
N HIS A 243 -49.46 -23.78 -10.29
CA HIS A 243 -50.80 -23.73 -10.87
C HIS A 243 -51.82 -24.43 -9.96
N PRO A 244 -53.01 -23.86 -9.70
CA PRO A 244 -53.98 -24.45 -8.76
C PRO A 244 -54.43 -25.88 -9.10
N SER A 245 -54.47 -26.23 -10.39
CA SER A 245 -54.84 -27.57 -10.86
C SER A 245 -53.66 -28.52 -11.13
N ILE A 246 -52.44 -28.16 -10.72
CA ILE A 246 -51.28 -29.05 -10.91
C ILE A 246 -51.49 -30.35 -10.12
N PRO A 247 -51.39 -31.53 -10.76
CA PRO A 247 -51.52 -32.81 -10.07
C PRO A 247 -50.54 -32.92 -8.89
N LYS A 248 -51.04 -33.30 -7.71
CA LYS A 248 -50.18 -33.48 -6.52
C LYS A 248 -49.79 -34.94 -6.41
N PHE A 249 -48.53 -35.21 -6.03
CA PHE A 249 -48.09 -36.59 -5.79
C PHE A 249 -48.93 -37.20 -4.66
N GLN A 250 -49.32 -38.46 -4.76
CA GLN A 250 -50.09 -39.15 -3.72
C GLN A 250 -49.29 -40.36 -3.24
N ILE A 251 -48.96 -40.39 -1.94
CA ILE A 251 -48.21 -41.50 -1.34
C ILE A 251 -49.19 -42.65 -1.12
N ASP A 252 -48.85 -43.84 -1.62
CA ASP A 252 -49.66 -45.05 -1.42
C ASP A 252 -49.70 -45.48 0.04
N SER A 253 -50.88 -45.85 0.55
CA SER A 253 -51.03 -46.47 1.87
C SER A 253 -50.66 -47.97 1.83
N GLY A 254 -50.33 -48.58 2.97
CA GLY A 254 -49.68 -49.90 3.04
C GLY A 254 -50.31 -51.04 2.22
N LEU A 255 -51.64 -51.14 2.18
CA LEU A 255 -52.37 -52.13 1.36
C LEU A 255 -52.39 -51.79 -0.15
N GLN A 256 -52.28 -50.51 -0.51
CA GLN A 256 -52.18 -50.05 -1.91
C GLN A 256 -50.76 -50.19 -2.46
N LYS A 257 -49.71 -50.06 -1.63
CA LYS A 257 -48.31 -50.32 -2.01
C LYS A 257 -48.11 -51.74 -2.58
N PHE A 258 -48.73 -52.74 -1.94
CA PHE A 258 -48.63 -54.14 -2.38
C PHE A 258 -49.42 -54.43 -3.68
N LYS A 259 -50.61 -53.82 -3.86
CA LYS A 259 -51.40 -53.97 -5.09
C LYS A 259 -50.82 -53.23 -6.30
N GLY A 260 -50.24 -52.04 -6.10
CA GLY A 260 -49.65 -51.22 -7.16
C GLY A 260 -48.42 -51.86 -7.81
N VAL A 261 -47.58 -52.55 -7.01
CA VAL A 261 -46.38 -53.27 -7.48
C VAL A 261 -46.72 -54.44 -8.41
N PHE A 262 -47.87 -55.10 -8.22
CA PHE A 262 -48.29 -56.25 -9.04
C PHE A 262 -49.19 -55.89 -10.24
N GLN A 263 -49.83 -54.72 -10.25
CA GLN A 263 -50.78 -54.30 -11.31
C GLN A 263 -50.24 -53.22 -12.25
N GLY A 264 -49.00 -52.76 -12.07
CA GLY A 264 -48.34 -51.81 -12.99
C GLY A 264 -48.88 -50.37 -12.93
N LYS A 265 -49.51 -49.96 -11.83
CA LYS A 265 -49.99 -48.60 -11.60
C LYS A 265 -49.47 -48.06 -10.26
N ASP A 266 -48.17 -47.84 -10.19
CA ASP A 266 -47.55 -47.20 -9.02
C ASP A 266 -47.92 -45.70 -8.93
N ALA A 267 -47.69 -45.07 -7.77
CA ALA A 267 -47.97 -43.65 -7.52
C ALA A 267 -47.35 -42.71 -8.57
N VAL A 268 -46.14 -43.01 -9.05
CA VAL A 268 -45.43 -42.20 -10.05
C VAL A 268 -46.10 -42.33 -11.41
N SER A 269 -46.46 -43.54 -11.87
CA SER A 269 -47.15 -43.72 -13.16
C SER A 269 -48.51 -43.01 -13.20
N ARG A 270 -49.28 -43.04 -12.10
CA ARG A 270 -50.55 -42.27 -12.01
C ARG A 270 -50.32 -40.77 -12.08
N LEU A 271 -49.30 -40.26 -11.40
CA LEU A 271 -48.95 -38.85 -11.46
C LEU A 271 -48.55 -38.46 -12.89
N MET A 272 -47.77 -39.28 -13.59
CA MET A 272 -47.35 -39.00 -14.98
C MET A 272 -48.52 -39.00 -15.96
N GLU A 273 -49.51 -39.87 -15.81
CA GLU A 273 -50.73 -39.83 -16.62
C GLU A 273 -51.52 -38.53 -16.41
N GLN A 274 -51.69 -38.11 -15.15
CA GLN A 274 -52.36 -36.86 -14.81
C GLN A 274 -51.58 -35.64 -15.32
N LEU A 275 -50.25 -35.67 -15.21
CA LEU A 275 -49.39 -34.60 -15.69
C LEU A 275 -49.36 -34.52 -17.20
N GLY A 276 -49.30 -35.63 -17.92
CA GLY A 276 -49.42 -35.66 -19.37
C GLY A 276 -50.71 -34.96 -19.83
N ALA A 277 -51.84 -35.28 -19.21
CA ALA A 277 -53.11 -34.59 -19.49
C ALA A 277 -53.07 -33.09 -19.15
N PHE A 278 -52.46 -32.72 -18.01
CA PHE A 278 -52.31 -31.32 -17.58
C PHE A 278 -51.46 -30.50 -18.57
N PHE A 279 -50.30 -31.01 -19.00
CA PHE A 279 -49.41 -30.30 -19.92
C PHE A 279 -49.99 -30.17 -21.34
N THR A 280 -50.95 -31.02 -21.72
CA THR A 280 -51.66 -30.92 -23.01
C THR A 280 -52.80 -29.90 -23.04
N GLN A 281 -53.17 -29.30 -21.91
CA GLN A 281 -54.21 -28.26 -21.87
C GLN A 281 -53.71 -26.97 -22.54
N ASP A 282 -54.51 -26.37 -23.43
CA ASP A 282 -54.12 -25.18 -24.20
C ASP A 282 -53.65 -24.01 -23.33
N GLY A 283 -54.29 -23.79 -22.18
CA GLY A 283 -53.89 -22.77 -21.21
C GLY A 283 -52.51 -23.01 -20.58
N VAL A 284 -52.17 -24.27 -20.30
CA VAL A 284 -50.87 -24.66 -19.70
C VAL A 284 -49.77 -24.65 -20.75
N LYS A 285 -50.08 -25.09 -21.97
CA LYS A 285 -49.14 -25.07 -23.11
C LYS A 285 -48.66 -23.66 -23.44
N ASN A 286 -49.55 -22.66 -23.32
CA ASN A 286 -49.20 -21.24 -23.50
C ASN A 286 -48.32 -20.67 -22.37
N MET A 287 -48.27 -21.31 -21.21
CA MET A 287 -47.39 -20.92 -20.09
C MET A 287 -45.97 -21.48 -20.22
N MET A 288 -45.71 -22.42 -21.14
CA MET A 288 -44.37 -22.97 -21.37
C MET A 288 -43.47 -21.92 -22.03
N THR A 289 -42.58 -21.33 -21.26
CA THR A 289 -41.58 -20.38 -21.79
C THR A 289 -40.45 -21.10 -22.52
N LYS A 290 -39.79 -20.40 -23.46
CA LYS A 290 -38.62 -20.92 -24.19
C LYS A 290 -37.52 -21.24 -23.18
N PHE A 291 -37.04 -22.48 -23.19
CA PHE A 291 -35.92 -22.94 -22.37
C PHE A 291 -34.71 -22.01 -22.54
N PRO A 292 -34.07 -21.58 -21.43
CA PRO A 292 -32.87 -20.77 -21.52
C PRO A 292 -31.75 -21.62 -22.14
N ARG A 293 -31.40 -21.33 -23.40
CA ARG A 293 -30.18 -21.87 -24.00
C ARG A 293 -29.01 -21.07 -23.46
N LEU A 294 -28.27 -21.64 -22.52
CA LEU A 294 -26.96 -21.11 -22.19
C LEU A 294 -26.04 -21.37 -23.38
N SER A 295 -25.53 -20.29 -23.98
CA SER A 295 -24.53 -20.41 -25.04
C SER A 295 -23.26 -20.99 -24.45
N GLU A 296 -22.70 -22.02 -25.10
CA GLU A 296 -21.40 -22.55 -24.73
C GLU A 296 -20.35 -21.42 -24.81
N CYS A 297 -19.49 -21.35 -23.79
CA CYS A 297 -18.46 -20.32 -23.75
C CYS A 297 -17.33 -20.70 -24.71
N GLU A 298 -17.29 -20.08 -25.89
CA GLU A 298 -16.19 -20.27 -26.83
C GLU A 298 -14.88 -19.70 -26.24
N PRO A 299 -13.78 -20.50 -26.19
CA PRO A 299 -12.51 -20.03 -25.70
C PRO A 299 -12.01 -18.91 -26.61
N ARG A 300 -11.69 -17.77 -26.00
CA ARG A 300 -11.20 -16.61 -26.72
C ARG A 300 -9.76 -16.85 -27.18
N SER A 301 -9.57 -17.01 -28.49
CA SER A 301 -8.24 -17.04 -29.12
C SER A 301 -7.58 -15.66 -29.17
N THR A 302 -8.38 -14.61 -29.02
CA THR A 302 -7.92 -13.22 -28.99
C THR A 302 -8.66 -12.42 -27.94
N MET A 303 -7.97 -11.45 -27.36
CA MET A 303 -8.54 -10.51 -26.42
C MET A 303 -8.18 -9.09 -26.83
N ILE A 304 -9.18 -8.20 -26.80
CA ILE A 304 -9.02 -6.79 -27.13
C ILE A 304 -8.98 -5.99 -25.82
N LEU A 305 -7.89 -5.28 -25.59
CA LEU A 305 -7.72 -4.40 -24.44
C LEU A 305 -7.79 -2.94 -24.89
N ASN A 306 -8.52 -2.13 -24.14
CA ASN A 306 -8.63 -0.70 -24.35
C ASN A 306 -8.14 0.05 -23.11
N ARG A 307 -7.75 1.31 -23.29
CA ARG A 307 -7.47 2.19 -22.16
C ARG A 307 -8.76 2.36 -21.33
N PRO A 308 -8.70 2.25 -19.98
CA PRO A 308 -9.86 2.49 -19.13
C PRO A 308 -10.46 3.88 -19.39
N LYS A 309 -11.77 3.96 -19.58
CA LYS A 309 -12.48 5.24 -19.76
C LYS A 309 -12.76 5.95 -18.44
N ASP A 310 -12.83 5.18 -17.36
CA ASP A 310 -13.09 5.64 -16.00
C ASP A 310 -12.34 4.77 -14.97
N TYR A 311 -12.37 5.19 -13.70
CA TYR A 311 -11.73 4.48 -12.59
C TYR A 311 -12.48 3.21 -12.13
N SER A 312 -13.69 2.97 -12.66
CA SER A 312 -14.51 1.79 -12.31
C SER A 312 -14.15 0.56 -13.12
N GLN A 313 -13.39 0.72 -14.22
CA GLN A 313 -12.92 -0.37 -15.06
C GLN A 313 -11.60 -0.96 -14.53
N HIS A 314 -11.36 -2.25 -14.86
CA HIS A 314 -10.10 -2.94 -14.59
C HIS A 314 -9.68 -2.94 -13.10
N ARG A 315 -10.65 -2.96 -12.17
CA ARG A 315 -10.44 -2.89 -10.71
C ARG A 315 -9.49 -3.93 -10.12
N LEU A 316 -9.47 -5.14 -10.70
CA LEU A 316 -8.57 -6.22 -10.26
C LEU A 316 -7.08 -5.85 -10.36
N TRP A 317 -6.73 -4.81 -11.11
CA TRP A 317 -5.35 -4.33 -11.31
C TRP A 317 -4.99 -3.13 -10.43
N VAL A 318 -5.96 -2.60 -9.69
CA VAL A 318 -5.73 -1.47 -8.79
C VAL A 318 -5.07 -2.00 -7.52
N VAL A 319 -3.79 -1.68 -7.37
CA VAL A 319 -2.98 -2.05 -6.20
C VAL A 319 -2.68 -0.79 -5.39
N PRO A 320 -2.97 -0.75 -4.08
CA PRO A 320 -2.75 0.43 -3.25
C PRO A 320 -1.26 0.63 -2.95
N ARG A 321 -0.54 1.28 -3.87
CA ARG A 321 0.88 1.59 -3.68
C ARG A 321 1.25 2.93 -4.30
N ILE A 322 1.90 3.78 -3.51
CA ILE A 322 2.55 5.00 -4.00
C ILE A 322 4.04 4.73 -4.19
N THR A 323 4.51 4.83 -5.43
CA THR A 323 5.92 4.68 -5.79
C THR A 323 6.56 5.99 -6.25
N ASP A 324 5.75 7.01 -6.54
CA ASP A 324 6.25 8.34 -6.86
C ASP A 324 6.41 9.20 -5.60
N TYR A 325 7.62 9.74 -5.44
CA TYR A 325 8.01 10.62 -4.34
C TYR A 325 8.66 11.91 -4.87
N SER A 326 8.38 12.25 -6.13
CA SER A 326 9.04 13.33 -6.85
C SER A 326 8.43 14.72 -6.60
N GLN A 327 7.30 14.82 -5.89
CA GLN A 327 6.64 16.10 -5.64
C GLN A 327 7.51 17.02 -4.78
N SER A 328 7.94 18.14 -5.37
CA SER A 328 8.79 19.14 -4.71
C SER A 328 8.04 20.41 -4.30
N ARG A 329 6.76 20.54 -4.65
CA ARG A 329 5.93 21.71 -4.35
C ARG A 329 4.50 21.24 -4.07
N PHE A 330 3.94 21.66 -2.96
CA PHE A 330 2.57 21.39 -2.53
C PHE A 330 1.94 22.69 -2.06
N PHE A 331 0.65 22.87 -2.39
CA PHE A 331 -0.15 24.00 -1.94
C PHE A 331 -1.24 23.50 -1.01
N LEU A 332 -1.16 23.89 0.25
CA LEU A 332 -2.23 23.68 1.22
C LEU A 332 -3.20 24.85 1.13
N ASP A 333 -4.44 24.55 0.77
CA ASP A 333 -5.57 25.45 0.98
C ASP A 333 -6.24 25.11 2.30
N VAL A 334 -6.15 26.06 3.24
CA VAL A 334 -6.68 25.94 4.60
C VAL A 334 -8.21 26.01 4.63
N GLN A 335 -8.85 26.60 3.61
CA GLN A 335 -10.32 26.69 3.53
C GLN A 335 -10.98 25.32 3.40
N ASN A 336 -10.30 24.38 2.75
CA ASN A 336 -10.75 22.98 2.65
C ASN A 336 -10.86 22.28 4.03
N CYS A 337 -10.25 22.84 5.07
CA CYS A 337 -10.31 22.33 6.45
C CYS A 337 -11.35 23.04 7.33
N ALA A 338 -12.16 23.96 6.78
CA ALA A 338 -13.13 24.75 7.55
C ALA A 338 -14.10 23.88 8.37
N SER A 339 -14.41 22.70 7.84
CA SER A 339 -15.37 21.76 8.41
C SER A 339 -14.85 20.99 9.66
N VAL A 340 -13.60 21.23 10.09
CA VAL A 340 -12.97 20.54 11.24
C VAL A 340 -12.81 21.45 12.47
N ASN A 341 -13.39 22.65 12.45
CA ASN A 341 -13.45 23.58 13.60
C ASN A 341 -12.07 23.94 14.22
N ILE A 342 -10.98 23.86 13.45
CA ILE A 342 -9.66 24.34 13.89
C ILE A 342 -9.57 25.83 13.58
N PRO A 343 -9.22 26.70 14.56
CA PRO A 343 -9.11 28.13 14.31
C PRO A 343 -8.11 28.44 13.19
N PHE A 344 -8.48 29.33 12.27
CA PHE A 344 -7.64 29.71 11.13
C PHE A 344 -6.24 30.17 11.54
N LYS A 345 -6.13 30.97 12.61
CA LYS A 345 -4.85 31.42 13.19
C LYS A 345 -3.96 30.26 13.64
N GLN A 346 -4.53 29.16 14.10
CA GLN A 346 -3.78 27.97 14.50
C GLN A 346 -3.24 27.21 13.28
N LEU A 347 -4.01 27.13 12.20
CA LEU A 347 -3.58 26.52 10.93
C LEU A 347 -2.42 27.31 10.31
N GLN A 348 -2.47 28.64 10.36
CA GLN A 348 -1.35 29.49 9.95
C GLN A 348 -0.13 29.35 10.86
N ALA A 349 -0.35 29.24 12.18
CA ALA A 349 0.74 29.02 13.13
C ALA A 349 1.47 27.69 12.89
N PHE A 350 0.79 26.66 12.39
CA PHE A 350 1.46 25.44 11.97
C PHE A 350 2.52 25.73 10.89
N ALA A 351 2.27 26.59 9.90
CA ALA A 351 3.28 26.89 8.89
C ALA A 351 4.52 27.63 9.42
N THR A 352 4.44 28.20 10.62
CA THR A 352 5.47 29.07 11.19
C THR A 352 5.91 28.57 12.58
N LYS A 353 5.27 29.04 13.65
CA LYS A 353 5.51 28.64 15.04
C LYS A 353 4.32 27.86 15.57
N PRO A 354 4.36 26.51 15.60
CA PRO A 354 3.17 25.70 15.89
C PRO A 354 2.51 26.01 17.24
N LEU A 355 3.29 26.42 18.25
CA LEU A 355 2.79 26.75 19.58
C LEU A 355 2.43 28.24 19.80
N ALA A 356 2.59 29.11 18.79
CA ALA A 356 2.26 30.53 18.91
C ALA A 356 0.82 30.84 19.39
N PRO A 357 -0.24 30.07 19.03
CA PRO A 357 -1.60 30.35 19.50
C PRO A 357 -1.77 30.31 21.02
N MET A 358 -0.80 29.74 21.75
CA MET A 358 -0.78 29.73 23.22
C MET A 358 -0.34 31.08 23.83
N LYS A 359 -0.04 32.10 23.01
CA LYS A 359 0.51 33.40 23.42
C LYS A 359 1.85 33.23 24.15
N LEU A 360 2.82 32.68 23.43
CA LEU A 360 4.15 32.35 23.95
C LEU A 360 4.89 33.56 24.55
N GLU A 361 4.51 34.79 24.16
CA GLU A 361 5.06 36.04 24.68
C GLU A 361 4.83 36.21 26.19
N LYS A 362 3.87 35.47 26.77
CA LYS A 362 3.64 35.43 28.23
C LYS A 362 4.68 34.63 29.00
N TYR A 363 5.43 33.76 28.33
CA TYR A 363 6.31 32.78 28.96
C TYR A 363 7.77 32.94 28.52
N VAL A 364 8.01 33.50 27.33
CA VAL A 364 9.33 33.61 26.71
C VAL A 364 9.61 35.03 26.27
N GLU A 365 10.84 35.48 26.54
CA GLU A 365 11.42 36.70 26.03
C GLU A 365 12.66 36.39 25.18
N TYR A 366 12.94 37.24 24.19
CA TYR A 366 14.11 37.11 23.32
C TYR A 366 15.18 38.08 23.78
N LEU A 367 16.25 37.55 24.37
CA LEU A 367 17.29 38.36 24.99
C LEU A 367 18.62 38.19 24.25
N THR A 368 19.32 39.31 24.04
CA THR A 368 20.72 39.29 23.59
C THR A 368 21.64 38.86 24.73
N ARG A 369 22.91 38.58 24.40
CA ARG A 369 23.92 38.17 25.39
C ARG A 369 24.11 39.20 26.51
N SER A 370 24.11 40.50 26.18
CA SER A 370 24.19 41.57 27.17
C SER A 370 22.95 41.68 28.05
N GLN A 371 21.76 41.52 27.46
CA GLN A 371 20.49 41.53 28.20
C GLN A 371 20.35 40.33 29.15
N GLN A 372 20.99 39.20 28.83
CA GLN A 372 21.10 38.05 29.75
C GLN A 372 22.11 38.28 30.89
N GLY A 373 22.77 39.43 30.95
CA GLY A 373 23.82 39.73 31.94
C GLY A 373 25.11 38.93 31.71
N LEU A 374 25.35 38.44 30.49
CA LEU A 374 26.58 37.74 30.11
C LEU A 374 27.57 38.72 29.46
N GLN A 375 28.86 38.54 29.73
CA GLN A 375 29.92 39.32 29.08
C GLN A 375 29.92 39.10 27.57
N GLN A 376 30.09 40.17 26.80
CA GLN A 376 30.18 40.12 25.35
C GLN A 376 31.39 39.26 24.92
N VAL A 377 31.21 38.50 23.84
CA VAL A 377 32.31 37.77 23.20
C VAL A 377 33.21 38.78 22.50
N SER A 378 34.51 38.74 22.77
CA SER A 378 35.50 39.58 22.09
C SER A 378 35.61 39.19 20.63
N GLY A 379 35.63 40.18 19.73
CA GLY A 379 35.94 40.01 18.31
C GLY A 379 37.43 40.08 17.99
N VAL A 380 38.29 40.13 19.01
CA VAL A 380 39.75 40.18 18.88
C VAL A 380 40.32 38.78 18.98
N MET A 381 41.32 38.48 18.13
CA MET A 381 42.01 37.19 18.17
C MET A 381 42.66 36.96 19.55
N PRO A 382 42.45 35.79 20.18
CA PRO A 382 42.93 35.55 21.55
C PRO A 382 44.43 35.25 21.65
N PHE A 383 45.13 35.13 20.52
CA PHE A 383 46.57 34.89 20.45
C PHE A 383 47.18 35.72 19.32
N ASN A 384 48.47 36.04 19.45
CA ASN A 384 49.24 36.73 18.42
C ASN A 384 50.45 35.87 18.03
N VAL A 385 50.49 35.42 16.78
CA VAL A 385 51.56 34.58 16.21
C VAL A 385 52.36 35.32 15.12
N ALA A 386 52.21 36.65 15.03
CA ALA A 386 52.87 37.47 14.02
C ALA A 386 54.40 37.52 14.16
N SER A 387 54.93 37.20 15.35
CA SER A 387 56.37 37.14 15.62
C SER A 387 57.05 35.87 15.08
N GLU A 388 56.30 34.84 14.69
CA GLU A 388 56.88 33.57 14.25
C GLU A 388 57.24 33.56 12.76
N ARG A 389 58.44 33.08 12.44
CA ARG A 389 58.93 33.00 11.05
C ARG A 389 58.01 32.16 10.14
N ALA A 390 57.33 31.15 10.70
CA ALA A 390 56.39 30.29 9.98
C ALA A 390 55.09 31.00 9.55
N THR A 391 54.73 32.13 10.16
CA THR A 391 53.50 32.88 9.85
C THR A 391 53.69 33.95 8.79
N GLN A 392 54.94 34.22 8.37
CA GLN A 392 55.27 35.22 7.34
C GLN A 392 55.06 34.73 5.89
N THR A 393 54.69 33.47 5.68
CA THR A 393 54.34 33.01 4.33
C THR A 393 53.00 33.61 3.89
N HIS A 394 52.84 33.89 2.60
CA HIS A 394 51.59 34.42 2.04
C HIS A 394 50.36 33.55 2.41
N CYS A 395 50.51 32.21 2.38
CA CYS A 395 49.44 31.29 2.78
C CYS A 395 49.10 31.39 4.27
N SER A 396 50.10 31.51 5.14
CA SER A 396 49.90 31.67 6.58
C SER A 396 49.22 32.99 6.91
N GLN A 397 49.62 34.10 6.29
CA GLN A 397 49.00 35.42 6.47
C GLN A 397 47.53 35.43 6.01
N ALA A 398 47.24 34.86 4.84
CA ALA A 398 45.88 34.73 4.34
C ALA A 398 45.00 33.86 5.27
N THR A 399 45.57 32.79 5.84
CA THR A 399 44.87 31.95 6.81
C THR A 399 44.62 32.70 8.12
N LEU A 400 45.60 33.45 8.61
CA LEU A 400 45.47 34.27 9.82
C LEU A 400 44.38 35.32 9.65
N GLN A 401 44.36 36.02 8.52
CA GLN A 401 43.32 37.00 8.20
C GLN A 401 41.92 36.36 8.17
N ARG A 402 41.78 35.19 7.56
CA ARG A 402 40.52 34.44 7.55
C ARG A 402 40.06 34.06 8.96
N VAL A 403 40.97 33.62 9.82
CA VAL A 403 40.64 33.30 11.22
C VAL A 403 40.25 34.56 11.99
N THR A 404 40.93 35.70 11.77
CA THR A 404 40.55 36.99 12.35
C THR A 404 39.13 37.38 11.94
N ASP A 405 38.81 37.29 10.65
CA ASP A 405 37.48 37.60 10.12
C ASP A 405 36.41 36.66 10.70
N ASP A 406 36.71 35.36 10.81
CA ASP A 406 35.82 34.36 11.40
C ASP A 406 35.56 34.66 12.89
N VAL A 407 36.60 35.02 13.67
CA VAL A 407 36.47 35.41 15.08
C VAL A 407 35.61 36.68 15.21
N HIS A 408 35.85 37.68 14.36
CA HIS A 408 35.09 38.92 14.37
C HIS A 408 33.61 38.68 14.02
N GLN A 409 33.33 37.94 12.95
CA GLN A 409 31.96 37.58 12.56
C GLN A 409 31.27 36.71 13.60
N TYR A 410 31.98 35.78 14.23
CA TYR A 410 31.44 34.95 15.30
C TYR A 410 31.06 35.80 16.52
N ALA A 411 31.91 36.74 16.93
CA ALA A 411 31.64 37.65 18.05
C ALA A 411 30.43 38.55 17.75
N GLN A 412 30.39 39.17 16.56
CA GLN A 412 29.25 39.98 16.14
C GLN A 412 27.94 39.17 16.17
N ARG A 413 27.91 38.01 15.50
CA ARG A 413 26.72 37.14 15.44
C ARG A 413 26.28 36.69 16.84
N THR A 414 27.21 36.25 17.68
CA THR A 414 26.89 35.71 19.01
C THR A 414 26.39 36.78 19.97
N ASN A 415 26.90 38.02 19.85
CA ASN A 415 26.48 39.13 20.68
C ASN A 415 25.13 39.71 20.22
N SER A 416 24.85 39.72 18.91
CA SER A 416 23.57 40.20 18.36
C SER A 416 22.45 39.15 18.38
N GLU A 417 22.79 37.86 18.46
CA GLU A 417 21.80 36.77 18.46
C GLU A 417 20.88 36.87 19.67
N GLN A 418 19.58 36.98 19.41
CA GLN A 418 18.56 36.94 20.45
C GLN A 418 18.14 35.49 20.72
N LYS A 419 18.27 35.06 21.97
CA LYS A 419 17.94 33.70 22.39
C LYS A 419 16.63 33.66 23.18
N PRO A 420 15.75 32.69 22.91
CA PRO A 420 14.54 32.51 23.70
C PRO A 420 14.92 32.12 25.14
N THR A 421 14.45 32.90 26.10
CA THR A 421 14.69 32.72 27.53
C THR A 421 13.34 32.71 28.25
N LEU A 422 13.13 31.77 29.18
CA LEU A 422 11.92 31.77 29.99
C LEU A 422 11.92 33.00 30.91
N PHE A 423 10.76 33.63 31.05
CA PHE A 423 10.63 34.80 31.92
C PHE A 423 11.02 34.45 33.36
N GLY A 424 11.92 35.22 33.95
CA GLY A 424 12.46 34.96 35.29
C GLY A 424 13.56 33.88 35.36
N PHE A 425 14.10 33.42 34.23
CA PHE A 425 15.21 32.45 34.16
C PHE A 425 16.48 33.03 33.53
N THR A 426 16.74 34.32 33.71
CA THR A 426 18.06 34.89 33.40
C THR A 426 19.13 34.25 34.29
N PRO A 427 20.42 34.19 33.87
CA PRO A 427 21.50 33.66 34.69
C PRO A 427 21.53 34.24 36.12
N GLN A 428 21.26 35.54 36.26
CA GLN A 428 21.18 36.21 37.56
C GLN A 428 19.95 35.76 38.38
N ALA A 429 18.78 35.63 37.75
CA ALA A 429 17.57 35.15 38.41
C ALA A 429 17.69 33.69 38.87
N ILE A 430 18.35 32.83 38.09
CA ILE A 430 18.57 31.43 38.47
C ILE A 430 19.46 31.34 39.71
N ASN A 431 20.51 32.18 39.80
CA ASN A 431 21.38 32.22 40.97
C ASN A 431 20.61 32.66 42.24
N SER A 432 19.65 33.58 42.11
CA SER A 432 18.90 34.09 43.25
C SER A 432 17.85 33.13 43.80
N PHE A 433 17.56 32.00 43.13
CA PHE A 433 16.57 31.02 43.61
C PHE A 433 16.94 30.37 44.95
N HIS A 434 18.22 30.27 45.29
CA HIS A 434 18.66 29.73 46.59
C HIS A 434 18.45 30.72 47.75
N ASP A 435 18.50 32.02 47.45
CA ASP A 435 18.52 33.08 48.46
C ASP A 435 17.18 33.81 48.56
N ASN A 436 16.33 33.73 47.53
CA ASN A 436 15.02 34.39 47.46
C ASN A 436 13.88 33.38 47.19
N PRO A 437 13.22 32.87 48.24
CA PRO A 437 12.07 31.97 48.12
C PRO A 437 10.90 32.55 47.32
N GLY A 438 10.72 33.88 47.34
CA GLY A 438 9.69 34.56 46.57
C GLY A 438 9.93 34.49 45.06
N ALA A 439 11.19 34.63 44.63
CA ALA A 439 11.59 34.48 43.22
C ALA A 439 11.37 33.03 42.74
N LEU A 440 11.73 32.05 43.57
CA LEU A 440 11.50 30.62 43.28
C LEU A 440 10.01 30.30 43.14
N SER A 441 9.16 30.80 44.06
CA SER A 441 7.71 30.60 44.03
C SER A 441 7.06 31.21 42.79
N LYS A 442 7.45 32.44 42.42
CA LYS A 442 6.97 33.11 41.18
C LYS A 442 7.35 32.31 39.93
N ALA A 443 8.60 31.85 39.84
CA ALA A 443 9.07 31.05 38.71
C ALA A 443 8.33 29.69 38.62
N LEU A 444 8.10 29.00 39.75
CA LEU A 444 7.29 27.79 39.81
C LEU A 444 5.83 28.04 39.38
N GLY A 445 5.24 29.17 39.78
CA GLY A 445 3.92 29.61 39.34
C GLY A 445 3.82 29.76 37.82
N LEU A 446 4.83 30.37 37.20
CA LEU A 446 4.93 30.50 35.74
C LEU A 446 5.05 29.14 35.06
N LEU A 447 5.90 28.25 35.57
CA LEU A 447 6.06 26.90 35.01
C LEU A 447 4.77 26.07 35.13
N ASN A 448 4.04 26.18 36.24
CA ASN A 448 2.73 25.54 36.41
C ASN A 448 1.70 26.05 35.41
N ALA A 449 1.66 27.37 35.17
CA ALA A 449 0.78 27.97 34.18
C ALA A 449 1.13 27.50 32.75
N LEU A 450 2.42 27.43 32.42
CA LEU A 450 2.90 26.89 31.14
C LEU A 450 2.55 25.41 30.98
N ASN A 451 2.74 24.60 32.03
CA ASN A 451 2.38 23.18 32.05
C ASN A 451 0.88 22.98 31.79
N LYS A 452 0.02 23.77 32.43
CA LYS A 452 -1.43 23.73 32.21
C LYS A 452 -1.79 24.09 30.77
N ALA A 453 -1.19 25.14 30.22
CA ALA A 453 -1.43 25.57 28.85
C ALA A 453 -0.98 24.51 27.81
N LEU A 454 0.20 23.90 28.01
CA LEU A 454 0.72 22.84 27.12
C LEU A 454 -0.17 21.59 27.16
N ASN A 455 -0.62 21.17 28.34
CA ASN A 455 -1.54 20.04 28.47
C ASN A 455 -2.89 20.31 27.80
N GLN A 456 -3.45 21.51 27.95
CA GLN A 456 -4.69 21.91 27.27
C GLN A 456 -4.53 21.89 25.74
N ALA A 457 -3.43 22.45 25.22
CA ALA A 457 -3.13 22.41 23.80
C ALA A 457 -3.00 20.96 23.28
N MET A 458 -2.29 20.10 24.02
CA MET A 458 -2.11 18.69 23.66
C MET A 458 -3.43 17.91 23.64
N GLN A 459 -4.32 18.14 24.61
CA GLN A 459 -5.64 17.51 24.64
C GLN A 459 -6.51 17.94 23.46
N PHE A 460 -6.49 19.23 23.11
CA PHE A 460 -7.17 19.74 21.93
C PHE A 460 -6.62 19.09 20.66
N ASP A 461 -5.31 19.11 20.47
CA ASP A 461 -4.65 18.59 19.27
C ASP A 461 -4.88 17.07 19.09
N ARG A 462 -4.90 16.28 20.16
CA ARG A 462 -5.23 14.84 20.09
C ARG A 462 -6.65 14.58 19.59
N LYS A 463 -7.63 15.36 20.06
CA LYS A 463 -9.01 15.27 19.58
C LYS A 463 -9.13 15.71 18.12
N SER A 464 -8.49 16.83 17.77
CA SER A 464 -8.46 17.32 16.39
C SER A 464 -7.79 16.33 15.45
N LEU A 465 -6.68 15.70 15.84
CA LEU A 465 -5.98 14.70 15.03
C LEU A 465 -6.88 13.51 14.69
N TRP A 466 -7.57 12.95 15.69
CA TRP A 466 -8.53 11.85 15.48
C TRP A 466 -9.61 12.25 14.47
N ASN A 467 -10.20 13.44 14.63
CA ASN A 467 -11.26 13.93 13.72
C ASN A 467 -10.75 14.15 12.30
N LEU A 468 -9.55 14.72 12.15
CA LEU A 468 -8.91 14.96 10.85
C LEU A 468 -8.65 13.63 10.12
N MET A 469 -8.05 12.66 10.81
CA MET A 469 -7.71 11.36 10.23
C MET A 469 -8.96 10.59 9.82
N ASN A 470 -9.96 10.49 10.70
CA ASN A 470 -11.16 9.70 10.40
C ASN A 470 -12.02 10.32 9.32
N ARG A 471 -12.09 11.65 9.25
CA ARG A 471 -12.79 12.30 8.15
C ARG A 471 -12.05 12.15 6.82
N ALA A 472 -10.74 12.31 6.81
CA ALA A 472 -9.94 12.09 5.61
C ALA A 472 -10.12 10.66 5.08
N LEU A 473 -10.10 9.67 5.98
CA LEU A 473 -10.36 8.27 5.64
C LEU A 473 -11.79 8.05 5.18
N ALA A 474 -12.80 8.55 5.89
CA ALA A 474 -14.20 8.36 5.55
C ALA A 474 -14.52 8.86 4.12
N ILE A 475 -13.97 10.01 3.72
CA ILE A 475 -14.12 10.52 2.35
C ILE A 475 -13.32 9.65 1.37
N ALA A 476 -12.07 9.30 1.71
CA ALA A 476 -11.20 8.51 0.83
C ALA A 476 -11.70 7.08 0.58
N THR A 477 -12.41 6.47 1.54
CA THR A 477 -12.98 5.11 1.46
C THR A 477 -14.42 5.08 0.97
N SER A 478 -15.06 6.24 0.74
CA SER A 478 -16.51 6.38 0.44
C SER A 478 -17.45 5.99 1.59
N ASP A 479 -17.00 6.07 2.85
CA ASP A 479 -17.93 6.10 4.00
C ASP A 479 -18.72 7.42 4.00
N GLU A 480 -18.04 8.54 3.69
CA GLU A 480 -18.64 9.84 3.37
C GLU A 480 -18.65 9.99 1.85
N ARG A 481 -19.78 9.62 1.23
CA ARG A 481 -19.95 9.61 -0.24
C ARG A 481 -19.84 11.04 -0.81
N SER A 482 -19.02 11.21 -1.85
CA SER A 482 -18.74 12.52 -2.44
C SER A 482 -19.32 12.76 -3.84
N ASP A 483 -19.78 11.69 -4.51
CA ASP A 483 -20.52 11.78 -5.77
C ASP A 483 -22.01 12.04 -5.51
N LYS A 484 -22.75 12.33 -6.58
CA LYS A 484 -24.20 12.56 -6.50
C LYS A 484 -24.92 11.21 -6.32
N PRO A 485 -25.65 10.96 -5.21
CA PRO A 485 -26.44 9.75 -5.05
C PRO A 485 -27.45 9.59 -6.21
N ASN A 486 -27.71 8.35 -6.61
CA ASN A 486 -28.57 7.96 -7.73
C ASN A 486 -28.11 8.43 -9.12
N ALA A 487 -26.87 8.90 -9.26
CA ALA A 487 -26.29 9.14 -10.58
C ALA A 487 -26.27 7.83 -11.38
N GLY A 488 -27.09 7.75 -12.44
CA GLY A 488 -27.27 6.52 -13.25
C GLY A 488 -28.40 5.59 -12.78
N GLY A 489 -29.30 6.05 -11.89
CA GLY A 489 -30.47 5.30 -11.45
C GLY A 489 -30.12 4.07 -10.59
N PRO A 490 -31.00 3.04 -10.54
CA PRO A 490 -30.79 1.84 -9.71
C PRO A 490 -29.47 1.10 -10.02
N ASN A 491 -29.02 1.14 -11.27
CA ASN A 491 -27.76 0.52 -11.68
C ASN A 491 -26.53 1.22 -11.08
N GLY A 492 -26.57 2.54 -10.98
CA GLY A 492 -25.50 3.33 -10.34
C GLY A 492 -25.35 2.97 -8.86
N GLU A 493 -26.47 2.88 -8.14
CA GLU A 493 -26.48 2.48 -6.73
C GLU A 493 -26.05 1.02 -6.53
N ASN A 494 -26.50 0.10 -7.38
CA ASN A 494 -26.02 -1.28 -7.35
C ASN A 494 -24.51 -1.37 -7.56
N ASN A 495 -23.93 -0.56 -8.45
CA ASN A 495 -22.48 -0.52 -8.66
C ASN A 495 -21.74 0.06 -7.44
N PHE A 496 -22.30 1.09 -6.80
CA PHE A 496 -21.73 1.65 -5.57
C PHE A 496 -21.75 0.62 -4.43
N LEU A 497 -22.87 -0.08 -4.24
CA LEU A 497 -22.99 -1.15 -3.23
C LEU A 497 -22.04 -2.31 -3.53
N ARG A 498 -21.88 -2.71 -4.81
CA ARG A 498 -20.88 -3.70 -5.22
C ARG A 498 -19.46 -3.29 -4.86
N PHE A 499 -19.10 -2.03 -5.10
CA PHE A 499 -17.80 -1.48 -4.71
C PHE A 499 -17.60 -1.54 -3.20
N ARG A 500 -18.60 -1.11 -2.41
CA ARG A 500 -18.57 -1.12 -0.95
C ARG A 500 -18.47 -2.54 -0.37
N LEU A 501 -19.26 -3.48 -0.86
CA LEU A 501 -19.15 -4.90 -0.50
C LEU A 501 -17.80 -5.49 -0.93
N GLY A 502 -17.26 -5.03 -2.06
CA GLY A 502 -15.91 -5.34 -2.51
C GLY A 502 -14.84 -4.90 -1.52
N GLN A 503 -14.99 -3.72 -0.90
CA GLN A 503 -14.06 -3.24 0.12
C GLN A 503 -14.17 -4.07 1.40
N CYS A 504 -15.39 -4.40 1.85
CA CYS A 504 -15.61 -5.26 3.02
C CYS A 504 -15.08 -6.69 2.84
N SER A 505 -15.06 -7.18 1.59
CA SER A 505 -14.52 -8.50 1.24
C SER A 505 -13.06 -8.45 0.76
N GLU A 506 -12.38 -7.32 0.92
CA GLU A 506 -10.98 -7.06 0.51
C GLU A 506 -10.68 -7.23 -0.99
N LYS A 507 -11.70 -7.51 -1.82
CA LYS A 507 -11.58 -7.58 -3.28
C LYS A 507 -11.31 -6.21 -3.90
N GLU A 508 -11.87 -5.15 -3.33
CA GLU A 508 -11.57 -3.77 -3.70
C GLU A 508 -10.54 -3.18 -2.72
N PRO A 509 -9.61 -2.36 -3.20
CA PRO A 509 -8.65 -1.72 -2.32
C PRO A 509 -9.34 -0.69 -1.42
N SER A 510 -8.87 -0.63 -0.17
CA SER A 510 -9.21 0.42 0.77
C SER A 510 -8.02 1.34 0.99
N VAL A 511 -8.30 2.60 1.31
CA VAL A 511 -7.29 3.61 1.59
C VAL A 511 -7.04 3.65 3.09
N TRP A 512 -5.76 3.61 3.49
CA TRP A 512 -5.33 3.81 4.88
C TRP A 512 -4.51 5.11 5.01
N PHE A 513 -4.31 5.59 6.23
CA PHE A 513 -3.81 6.94 6.45
C PHE A 513 -2.36 7.12 5.96
N GLU A 514 -1.50 6.14 6.17
CA GLU A 514 -0.12 6.17 5.68
C GLU A 514 -0.05 6.22 4.15
N LEU A 515 -1.04 5.67 3.44
CA LEU A 515 -1.14 5.78 1.99
C LEU A 515 -1.47 7.21 1.56
N LEU A 516 -2.38 7.90 2.29
CA LEU A 516 -2.68 9.31 2.07
C LEU A 516 -1.47 10.20 2.36
N VAL A 517 -0.71 9.89 3.40
CA VAL A 517 0.53 10.61 3.68
C VAL A 517 1.54 10.40 2.56
N ALA A 518 1.72 9.16 2.10
CA ALA A 518 2.61 8.85 0.98
C ALA A 518 2.14 9.52 -0.33
N SER A 519 0.83 9.64 -0.57
CA SER A 519 0.31 10.25 -1.80
C SER A 519 0.64 11.73 -1.91
N ILE A 520 0.83 12.45 -0.79
CA ILE A 520 1.26 13.86 -0.80
C ILE A 520 2.66 14.03 -1.43
N LEU A 521 3.45 12.96 -1.56
CA LEU A 521 4.74 12.95 -2.22
C LEU A 521 4.66 12.65 -3.73
N SER A 522 3.50 12.22 -4.24
CA SER A 522 3.32 11.77 -5.62
C SER A 522 2.74 12.88 -6.51
N THR A 523 3.36 13.08 -7.68
CA THR A 523 2.87 14.02 -8.70
C THR A 523 1.59 13.54 -9.40
N THR A 524 1.28 12.24 -9.33
CA THR A 524 0.08 11.60 -9.90
C THR A 524 -0.96 11.24 -8.86
N SER A 525 -0.83 11.78 -7.64
CA SER A 525 -1.61 11.40 -6.47
C SER A 525 -3.13 11.50 -6.62
N GLU A 526 -3.65 12.48 -7.36
CA GLU A 526 -5.09 12.57 -7.62
C GLU A 526 -5.59 11.36 -8.39
N HIS A 527 -4.88 10.97 -9.45
CA HIS A 527 -5.21 9.77 -10.22
C HIS A 527 -5.08 8.51 -9.36
N ASP A 528 -4.02 8.41 -8.56
CA ASP A 528 -3.76 7.24 -7.72
C ASP A 528 -4.87 7.03 -6.68
N ILE A 529 -5.25 8.07 -5.92
CA ILE A 529 -6.30 7.93 -4.89
C ILE A 529 -7.68 7.76 -5.53
N ARG A 530 -7.98 8.42 -6.65
CA ARG A 530 -9.26 8.23 -7.37
C ARG A 530 -9.35 6.87 -8.07
N SER A 531 -8.22 6.27 -8.40
CA SER A 531 -8.18 4.87 -8.85
C SER A 531 -8.53 3.91 -7.72
N LEU A 532 -8.22 4.23 -6.46
CA LEU A 532 -8.63 3.43 -5.30
C LEU A 532 -10.11 3.63 -5.00
N ASN A 533 -10.59 4.88 -5.07
CA ASN A 533 -11.99 5.23 -4.87
C ASN A 533 -12.58 5.94 -6.11
N PRO A 534 -13.29 5.19 -6.99
CA PRO A 534 -13.81 5.73 -8.24
C PRO A 534 -14.95 6.73 -8.04
N TYR A 535 -15.57 6.74 -6.85
CA TYR A 535 -16.66 7.63 -6.46
C TYR A 535 -16.17 8.94 -5.81
N MET A 536 -14.84 9.14 -5.74
CA MET A 536 -14.26 10.36 -5.19
C MET A 536 -14.20 11.49 -6.24
N SER A 537 -14.78 12.64 -5.90
CA SER A 537 -14.69 13.86 -6.71
C SER A 537 -13.34 14.58 -6.55
N SER A 538 -12.96 15.41 -7.52
CA SER A 538 -11.72 16.21 -7.44
C SER A 538 -11.72 17.21 -6.27
N ILE A 539 -12.89 17.75 -5.92
CA ILE A 539 -13.06 18.64 -4.77
C ILE A 539 -12.84 17.85 -3.46
N ALA A 540 -13.46 16.67 -3.35
CA ALA A 540 -13.27 15.79 -2.20
C ALA A 540 -11.80 15.37 -2.04
N TYR A 541 -11.10 15.10 -3.14
CA TYR A 541 -9.66 14.82 -3.13
C TYR A 541 -8.84 15.98 -2.53
N LYS A 542 -9.11 17.23 -2.94
CA LYS A 542 -8.46 18.41 -2.36
C LYS A 542 -8.74 18.54 -0.87
N THR A 543 -9.95 18.23 -0.44
CA THR A 543 -10.31 18.17 0.99
C THR A 543 -9.50 17.10 1.72
N VAL A 544 -9.47 15.85 1.22
CA VAL A 544 -8.73 14.74 1.84
C VAL A 544 -7.24 15.08 1.99
N THR A 545 -6.63 15.65 0.95
CA THR A 545 -5.20 16.01 0.98
C THR A 545 -4.94 17.15 1.97
N SER A 546 -5.75 18.21 1.99
CA SER A 546 -5.66 19.28 3.00
C SER A 546 -5.82 18.73 4.42
N LEU A 547 -6.81 17.87 4.67
CA LEU A 547 -7.02 17.22 5.97
C LEU A 547 -5.82 16.37 6.40
N THR A 548 -5.23 15.63 5.47
CA THR A 548 -4.06 14.79 5.72
C THR A 548 -2.83 15.64 6.08
N VAL A 549 -2.61 16.75 5.38
CA VAL A 549 -1.53 17.71 5.70
C VAL A 549 -1.72 18.30 7.09
N VAL A 550 -2.93 18.77 7.42
CA VAL A 550 -3.22 19.35 8.74
C VAL A 550 -3.11 18.30 9.85
N ALA A 551 -3.50 17.05 9.60
CA ALA A 551 -3.30 15.94 10.53
C ALA A 551 -1.81 15.71 10.81
N MET A 552 -0.94 15.69 9.79
CA MET A 552 0.50 15.59 9.98
C MET A 552 1.05 16.76 10.81
N LEU A 553 0.66 17.99 10.49
CA LEU A 553 1.11 19.19 11.21
C LEU A 553 0.69 19.15 12.70
N THR A 554 -0.52 18.68 12.97
CA THR A 554 -1.08 18.50 14.32
C THR A 554 -0.32 17.41 15.08
N SER A 555 -0.03 16.27 14.44
CA SER A 555 0.79 15.19 15.02
C SER A 555 2.19 15.68 15.42
N ILE A 556 2.86 16.44 14.54
CA ILE A 556 4.18 17.01 14.83
C ILE A 556 4.11 17.98 16.01
N ARG A 557 3.05 18.80 16.11
CA ARG A 557 2.85 19.69 17.26
C ARG A 557 2.63 18.91 18.56
N ILE A 558 1.86 17.82 18.54
CA ILE A 558 1.72 16.92 19.70
C ILE A 558 3.10 16.43 20.15
N GLY A 559 3.95 15.97 19.21
CA GLY A 559 5.32 15.55 19.51
C GLY A 559 6.20 16.67 20.06
N GLN A 560 6.05 17.90 19.56
CA GLN A 560 6.73 19.08 20.10
C GLN A 560 6.28 19.37 21.55
N THR A 561 4.98 19.38 21.79
CA THR A 561 4.39 19.64 23.11
C THR A 561 4.80 18.59 24.13
N ASP A 562 4.81 17.30 23.74
CA ASP A 562 5.22 16.20 24.60
C ASP A 562 6.70 16.30 25.03
N ARG A 563 7.59 16.64 24.08
CA ARG A 563 9.00 16.94 24.39
C ARG A 563 9.15 18.12 25.34
N ALA A 564 8.40 19.20 25.08
CA ALA A 564 8.42 20.39 25.92
C ALA A 564 7.92 20.08 27.35
N LEU A 565 6.83 19.31 27.48
CA LEU A 565 6.29 18.86 28.76
C LEU A 565 7.28 17.97 29.54
N THR A 566 7.96 17.06 28.84
CA THR A 566 9.00 16.21 29.44
C THR A 566 10.17 17.04 29.97
N SER A 567 10.68 17.98 29.17
CA SER A 567 11.73 18.93 29.59
C SER A 567 11.26 19.81 30.75
N LEU A 568 10.00 20.25 30.73
CA LEU A 568 9.39 21.10 31.76
C LEU A 568 9.22 20.38 33.09
N THR A 569 8.77 19.11 33.07
CA THR A 569 8.63 18.30 34.29
C THR A 569 9.99 18.07 34.95
N LYS A 570 11.04 17.84 34.15
CA LYS A 570 12.43 17.77 34.66
C LYS A 570 12.87 19.08 35.29
N LEU A 571 12.62 20.21 34.64
CA LEU A 571 12.92 21.54 35.18
C LEU A 571 12.18 21.81 36.51
N MET A 572 10.88 21.53 36.58
CA MET A 572 10.10 21.67 37.79
C MET A 572 10.62 20.77 38.93
N GLY A 573 11.05 19.55 38.61
CA GLY A 573 11.71 18.65 39.56
C GLY A 573 13.02 19.23 40.11
N LEU A 574 13.84 19.83 39.25
CA LEU A 574 15.07 20.52 39.68
C LEU A 574 14.76 21.73 40.56
N MET A 575 13.76 22.53 40.21
CA MET A 575 13.37 23.70 41.01
C MET A 575 12.85 23.32 42.41
N ARG A 576 12.12 22.21 42.55
CA ARG A 576 11.67 21.70 43.86
C ARG A 576 12.82 21.19 44.74
N ARG A 577 13.96 20.84 44.14
CA ARG A 577 15.17 20.42 44.86
C ARG A 577 16.01 21.59 45.36
N VAL A 578 15.71 22.82 44.93
CA VAL A 578 16.38 24.03 45.41
C VAL A 578 16.04 24.23 46.89
N LYS A 579 17.04 24.06 47.76
CA LYS A 579 16.96 24.35 49.20
C LYS A 579 17.94 25.46 49.57
N ALA A 580 17.60 26.22 50.62
CA ALA A 580 18.43 27.31 51.14
C ALA A 580 19.72 26.85 51.84
N SER A 581 19.87 25.56 52.21
CA SER A 581 20.97 25.07 53.05
C SER A 581 21.93 24.05 52.40
N ASN A 582 22.01 23.98 51.06
CA ASN A 582 22.87 23.01 50.37
C ASN A 582 24.36 23.43 50.34
N LYS A 583 25.26 22.44 50.25
CA LYS A 583 26.72 22.62 50.05
C LYS A 583 27.01 23.47 48.79
N PRO A 584 28.08 24.28 48.76
CA PRO A 584 28.37 25.19 47.65
C PRO A 584 28.46 24.49 46.28
N GLU A 585 29.11 23.32 46.22
CA GLU A 585 29.28 22.54 44.99
C GLU A 585 27.95 22.04 44.42
N GLU A 586 27.03 21.61 45.30
CA GLU A 586 25.71 21.14 44.89
C GLU A 586 24.84 22.28 44.35
N ARG A 587 24.95 23.48 44.94
CA ARG A 587 24.27 24.69 44.43
C ARG A 587 24.72 25.01 42.99
N VAL A 588 26.02 25.04 42.75
CA VAL A 588 26.57 25.32 41.40
C VAL A 588 26.07 24.30 40.39
N ARG A 589 26.06 23.02 40.76
CA ARG A 589 25.55 21.95 39.88
C ARG A 589 24.06 22.11 39.57
N ILE A 590 23.22 22.34 40.57
CA ILE A 590 21.76 22.51 40.37
C ILE A 590 21.48 23.74 39.51
N VAL A 591 22.16 24.86 39.75
CA VAL A 591 22.04 26.08 38.94
C VAL A 591 22.39 25.81 37.47
N GLN A 592 23.48 25.10 37.21
CA GLN A 592 23.87 24.73 35.85
C GLN A 592 22.84 23.81 35.18
N GLU A 593 22.34 22.80 35.90
CA GLU A 593 21.30 21.90 35.40
C GLU A 593 19.99 22.67 35.10
N ILE A 594 19.57 23.59 35.98
CA ILE A 594 18.40 24.47 35.76
C ILE A 594 18.61 25.34 34.53
N LYS A 595 19.78 25.95 34.37
CA LYS A 595 20.10 26.80 33.21
C LYS A 595 20.03 26.03 31.89
N LEU A 596 20.57 24.82 31.86
CA LEU A 596 20.52 23.97 30.67
C LEU A 596 19.08 23.53 30.36
N GLN A 597 18.31 23.10 31.37
CA GLN A 597 16.94 22.65 31.17
C GLN A 597 15.98 23.80 30.84
N SER A 598 16.12 24.99 31.45
CA SER A 598 15.28 26.15 31.14
C SER A 598 15.49 26.64 29.71
N SER A 599 16.75 26.70 29.26
CA SER A 599 17.09 27.02 27.86
C SER A 599 16.53 25.98 26.90
N LYS A 600 16.58 24.69 27.26
CA LYS A 600 15.98 23.62 26.47
C LYS A 600 14.47 23.78 26.35
N VAL A 601 13.75 24.01 27.46
CA VAL A 601 12.30 24.23 27.45
C VAL A 601 11.95 25.44 26.58
N ALA A 602 12.67 26.57 26.72
CA ALA A 602 12.46 27.75 25.90
C ALA A 602 12.62 27.45 24.41
N THR A 603 13.63 26.66 24.04
CA THR A 603 13.88 26.26 22.65
C THR A 603 12.80 25.28 22.13
N ASP A 604 12.40 24.30 22.95
CA ASP A 604 11.39 23.31 22.59
C ASP A 604 10.03 23.98 22.29
N ILE A 605 9.63 25.00 23.05
CA ILE A 605 8.35 25.71 22.85
C ILE A 605 8.39 26.79 21.75
N THR A 606 9.56 27.34 21.45
CA THR A 606 9.71 28.40 20.42
C THR A 606 10.14 27.90 19.05
N GLY A 607 10.25 26.59 18.87
CA GLY A 607 10.64 25.99 17.60
C GLY A 607 9.79 26.47 16.42
N GLU A 608 10.47 26.76 15.31
CA GLU A 608 9.89 27.33 14.10
C GLU A 608 10.09 26.37 12.91
N ARG A 609 9.20 26.45 11.92
CA ARG A 609 9.34 25.76 10.63
C ARG A 609 9.99 26.69 9.60
N TYR A 610 10.91 26.13 8.79
CA TYR A 610 11.75 26.89 7.86
C TYR A 610 11.58 26.52 6.38
N PHE A 611 10.67 25.60 6.05
CA PHE A 611 10.43 25.12 4.69
C PHE A 611 9.01 25.39 4.17
N MET A 612 8.15 26.04 4.98
CA MET A 612 6.80 26.45 4.60
C MET A 612 6.73 27.96 4.43
N LYS A 613 6.00 28.41 3.41
CA LYS A 613 5.80 29.83 3.09
C LYS A 613 4.30 30.11 3.03
N VAL A 614 3.84 31.06 3.83
CA VAL A 614 2.46 31.57 3.74
C VAL A 614 2.42 32.58 2.60
N ASP A 615 1.44 32.48 1.71
CA ASP A 615 1.25 33.46 0.65
C ASP A 615 0.86 34.82 1.26
N ALA A 616 1.57 35.87 0.86
CA ALA A 616 1.32 37.23 1.32
C ALA A 616 0.02 37.82 0.75
N ALA A 617 -0.39 37.40 -0.46
CA ALA A 617 -1.61 37.86 -1.10
C ALA A 617 -2.85 37.13 -0.57
N ASN A 618 -2.74 35.82 -0.31
CA ASN A 618 -3.82 35.04 0.25
C ASN A 618 -3.34 34.17 1.43
N PRO A 619 -3.53 34.62 2.67
CA PRO A 619 -3.05 33.93 3.87
C PRO A 619 -3.67 32.54 4.12
N ALA A 620 -4.65 32.11 3.31
CA ALA A 620 -5.21 30.76 3.33
C ALA A 620 -4.38 29.74 2.54
N PHE A 621 -3.44 30.19 1.71
CA PHE A 621 -2.57 29.32 0.92
C PHE A 621 -1.17 29.22 1.54
N ILE A 622 -0.71 27.99 1.70
CA ILE A 622 0.63 27.68 2.24
C ILE A 622 1.36 26.82 1.23
N GLU A 623 2.53 27.29 0.79
CA GLU A 623 3.41 26.59 -0.14
C GLU A 623 4.58 25.94 0.61
N PHE A 624 4.88 24.68 0.27
CA PHE A 624 6.04 23.97 0.83
C PHE A 624 6.47 22.78 -0.04
N ASP A 625 7.65 22.23 0.23
CA ASP A 625 8.07 20.93 -0.32
C ASP A 625 7.61 19.81 0.64
N PRO A 626 6.70 18.92 0.20
CA PRO A 626 6.06 17.95 1.07
C PRO A 626 7.01 16.90 1.64
N ARG A 627 8.18 16.67 1.01
CA ARG A 627 9.16 15.70 1.48
C ARG A 627 9.74 16.08 2.84
N TYR A 628 9.87 17.37 3.14
CA TYR A 628 10.25 17.84 4.48
C TYR A 628 9.15 17.54 5.51
N LEU A 629 7.88 17.79 5.18
CA LEU A 629 6.75 17.59 6.09
C LEU A 629 6.56 16.11 6.43
N VAL A 630 6.57 15.23 5.42
CA VAL A 630 6.44 13.79 5.65
C VAL A 630 7.61 13.26 6.47
N PHE A 631 8.81 13.81 6.27
CA PHE A 631 9.97 13.47 7.09
C PHE A 631 9.80 13.91 8.56
N GLU A 632 9.32 15.14 8.81
CA GLU A 632 8.98 15.60 10.17
C GLU A 632 7.94 14.69 10.83
N PHE A 633 6.88 14.35 10.09
CA PHE A 633 5.79 13.52 10.58
C PHE A 633 6.25 12.09 10.93
N THR A 634 6.94 11.44 10.01
CA THR A 634 7.34 10.02 10.17
C THR A 634 8.26 9.81 11.37
N TYR A 635 9.10 10.79 11.71
CA TYR A 635 10.02 10.70 12.85
C TYR A 635 9.62 11.53 14.05
N SER A 636 8.46 12.18 14.01
CA SER A 636 8.00 13.11 15.05
C SER A 636 9.08 14.13 15.43
N ILE A 637 9.76 14.73 14.45
CA ILE A 637 10.79 15.76 14.69
C ILE A 637 10.41 17.08 14.04
N MET A 638 11.03 18.18 14.48
CA MET A 638 11.07 19.42 13.70
C MET A 638 12.47 19.66 13.17
N LEU A 639 12.55 20.00 11.88
CA LEU A 639 13.80 20.23 11.17
C LEU A 639 14.39 21.58 11.56
N ARG A 640 15.70 21.58 11.84
CA ARG A 640 16.42 22.80 12.17
C ARG A 640 16.67 23.63 10.91
N LYS A 641 16.71 24.97 11.07
CA LYS A 641 17.03 25.92 9.99
C LYS A 641 18.27 25.51 9.19
N SER A 642 19.35 25.13 9.88
CA SER A 642 20.60 24.73 9.25
C SER A 642 20.48 23.45 8.41
N GLN A 643 19.63 22.51 8.80
CA GLN A 643 19.39 21.26 8.06
C GLN A 643 18.65 21.56 6.76
N VAL A 644 17.58 22.36 6.82
CA VAL A 644 16.79 22.75 5.63
C VAL A 644 17.65 23.56 4.64
N ILE A 645 18.40 24.56 5.13
CA ILE A 645 19.30 25.35 4.29
C ILE A 645 20.32 24.44 3.60
N LEU A 646 20.91 23.49 4.32
CA LEU A 646 21.93 22.61 3.77
C LEU A 646 21.37 21.68 2.68
N VAL A 647 20.20 21.07 2.91
CA VAL A 647 19.55 20.20 1.92
C VAL A 647 19.25 20.98 0.64
N ASN A 648 18.65 22.17 0.76
CA ASN A 648 18.40 23.03 -0.39
C ASN A 648 19.70 23.40 -1.12
N LYS A 649 20.77 23.72 -0.39
CA LYS A 649 22.09 24.02 -0.96
C LYS A 649 22.64 22.85 -1.79
N PHE A 650 22.53 21.62 -1.30
CA PHE A 650 22.94 20.42 -2.04
C PHE A 650 22.07 20.19 -3.28
N MET A 651 20.75 20.37 -3.18
CA MET A 651 19.85 20.23 -4.32
C MET A 651 20.14 21.27 -5.41
N ASP A 652 20.44 22.51 -5.04
CA ASP A 652 20.81 23.56 -5.99
C ASP A 652 22.17 23.32 -6.63
N ALA A 653 23.14 22.78 -5.89
CA ALA A 653 24.44 22.39 -6.45
C ALA A 653 24.28 21.28 -7.48
N LEU A 654 23.46 20.28 -7.19
CA LEU A 654 23.17 19.17 -8.10
C LEU A 654 22.49 19.67 -9.38
N ARG A 655 21.48 20.55 -9.28
CA ARG A 655 20.83 21.18 -10.44
C ARG A 655 21.82 21.92 -11.35
N ASN A 656 22.86 22.49 -10.75
CA ASN A 656 23.93 23.18 -11.46
C ASN A 656 25.11 22.26 -11.86
N ASN A 657 24.99 20.94 -11.69
CA ASN A 657 26.04 19.95 -11.93
C ASN A 657 27.37 20.25 -11.20
N ARG A 658 27.30 20.78 -9.97
CA ARG A 658 28.48 21.10 -9.15
C ARG A 658 28.62 20.12 -8.00
N SER A 659 29.86 19.67 -7.76
CA SER A 659 30.20 18.91 -6.56
C SER A 659 30.23 19.82 -5.33
N MET A 660 29.78 19.30 -4.18
CA MET A 660 29.74 20.05 -2.93
C MET A 660 30.28 19.21 -1.77
N CYS A 661 31.10 19.84 -0.94
CA CYS A 661 31.48 19.33 0.37
C CYS A 661 31.00 20.32 1.45
N HIS A 662 30.46 19.81 2.54
CA HIS A 662 30.00 20.65 3.65
C HIS A 662 30.35 20.04 5.00
N GLN A 663 31.06 20.80 5.82
CA GLN A 663 31.43 20.39 7.17
C GLN A 663 30.30 20.76 8.15
N MET A 664 29.81 19.78 8.91
CA MET A 664 28.86 20.02 10.00
C MET A 664 29.44 19.57 11.34
N ILE A 665 29.04 20.24 12.42
CA ILE A 665 29.34 19.85 13.79
C ILE A 665 28.82 18.41 14.05
N MET A 666 29.51 17.67 14.92
CA MET A 666 29.08 16.35 15.38
C MET A 666 27.70 16.45 16.06
N GLY A 667 26.84 15.44 15.86
CA GLY A 667 25.46 15.46 16.40
C GLY A 667 24.46 16.36 15.67
N ALA A 668 24.84 17.05 14.58
CA ALA A 668 23.94 17.94 13.82
C ALA A 668 22.87 17.21 12.96
N GLY A 669 22.80 15.87 13.02
CA GLY A 669 21.85 15.07 12.24
C GLY A 669 22.33 14.74 10.81
N LYS A 670 23.63 14.67 10.57
CA LYS A 670 24.22 14.31 9.25
C LYS A 670 23.64 12.99 8.72
N THR A 671 23.84 11.91 9.47
CA THR A 671 23.46 10.54 9.08
C THR A 671 21.97 10.28 9.32
N THR A 672 21.37 10.93 10.32
CA THR A 672 20.00 10.63 10.76
C THR A 672 18.91 11.51 10.14
N VAL A 673 19.27 12.67 9.59
CA VAL A 673 18.31 13.65 9.03
C VAL A 673 18.69 14.05 7.60
N VAL A 674 19.87 14.67 7.42
CA VAL A 674 20.25 15.26 6.13
C VAL A 674 20.44 14.19 5.06
N THR A 675 21.16 13.11 5.36
CA THR A 675 21.45 12.06 4.37
C THR A 675 20.19 11.29 3.95
N PRO A 676 19.31 10.82 4.86
CA PRO A 676 18.05 10.19 4.47
C PRO A 676 17.14 11.12 3.66
N LEU A 677 17.08 12.40 4.01
CA LEU A 677 16.26 13.37 3.31
C LEU A 677 16.79 13.65 1.89
N LEU A 678 18.11 13.77 1.71
CA LEU A 678 18.71 13.83 0.37
C LEU A 678 18.42 12.56 -0.41
N ALA A 679 18.58 11.38 0.18
CA ALA A 679 18.29 10.13 -0.51
C ALA A 679 16.81 10.01 -0.92
N LEU A 680 15.88 10.51 -0.11
CA LEU A 680 14.46 10.63 -0.46
C LEU A 680 14.27 11.47 -1.73
N MET A 681 14.96 12.61 -1.81
CA MET A 681 14.83 13.56 -2.92
C MET A 681 15.58 13.12 -4.19
N LEU A 682 16.70 12.40 -4.05
CA LEU A 682 17.59 12.05 -5.16
C LEU A 682 17.24 10.71 -5.81
N ALA A 683 16.69 9.75 -5.06
CA ALA A 683 16.36 8.45 -5.60
C ALA A 683 15.03 8.55 -6.37
N ASP A 684 15.09 9.08 -7.58
CA ASP A 684 13.95 9.38 -8.46
C ASP A 684 13.64 8.25 -9.45
N GLY A 685 14.52 7.26 -9.56
CA GLY A 685 14.41 6.14 -10.50
C GLY A 685 15.12 6.35 -11.83
N LYS A 686 15.72 7.53 -12.05
CA LYS A 686 16.54 7.81 -13.24
C LYS A 686 18.01 7.45 -13.00
N SER A 687 18.48 7.65 -11.78
CA SER A 687 19.87 7.40 -11.39
C SER A 687 19.97 6.56 -10.11
N LEU A 688 21.10 5.88 -9.95
CA LEU A 688 21.41 5.13 -8.72
C LEU A 688 22.00 6.07 -7.67
N VAL A 689 21.33 6.17 -6.53
CA VAL A 689 21.83 6.95 -5.38
C VAL A 689 22.64 6.03 -4.48
N THR A 690 23.93 6.33 -4.35
CA THR A 690 24.86 5.54 -3.53
C THR A 690 25.37 6.37 -2.36
N GLN A 691 25.09 5.90 -1.15
CA GLN A 691 25.65 6.40 0.09
C GLN A 691 26.92 5.62 0.42
N VAL A 692 28.08 6.29 0.29
CA VAL A 692 29.38 5.70 0.61
C VAL A 692 29.77 6.06 2.03
N VAL A 693 29.98 5.05 2.88
CA VAL A 693 30.37 5.23 4.29
C VAL A 693 31.53 4.32 4.67
N PRO A 694 32.39 4.71 5.63
CA PRO A 694 33.43 3.83 6.17
C PRO A 694 32.84 2.50 6.64
N HIS A 695 33.63 1.42 6.57
CA HIS A 695 33.14 0.08 6.87
C HIS A 695 32.53 -0.03 8.28
N ALA A 696 33.16 0.59 9.28
CA ALA A 696 32.67 0.64 10.66
C ALA A 696 31.31 1.36 10.83
N LEU A 697 30.90 2.19 9.87
CA LEU A 697 29.64 2.93 9.90
C LEU A 697 28.59 2.33 8.96
N LEU A 698 28.89 1.24 8.23
CA LEU A 698 28.00 0.68 7.22
C LEU A 698 26.72 0.15 7.84
N ASP A 699 26.82 -0.70 8.87
CA ASP A 699 25.64 -1.30 9.50
C ASP A 699 24.77 -0.25 10.19
N PHE A 700 25.40 0.71 10.89
CA PHE A 700 24.69 1.84 11.49
C PHE A 700 23.96 2.67 10.44
N SER A 701 24.64 3.10 9.37
CA SER A 701 24.05 3.93 8.32
C SER A 701 22.93 3.19 7.58
N ARG A 702 23.11 1.90 7.29
CA ARG A 702 22.09 1.04 6.70
C ARG A 702 20.88 0.90 7.62
N GLY A 703 21.11 0.68 8.91
CA GLY A 703 20.06 0.59 9.93
C GLY A 703 19.20 1.85 9.97
N VAL A 704 19.86 3.02 10.00
CA VAL A 704 19.18 4.31 9.91
C VAL A 704 18.37 4.42 8.63
N MET A 705 18.93 4.13 7.45
CA MET A 705 18.17 4.23 6.20
C MET A 705 16.96 3.30 6.14
N ARG A 706 17.09 2.07 6.65
CA ARG A 706 15.97 1.12 6.74
C ARG A 706 14.89 1.61 7.69
N GLU A 707 15.26 2.08 8.88
CA GLU A 707 14.34 2.71 9.83
C GLU A 707 13.63 3.90 9.15
N LYS A 708 14.37 4.72 8.40
CA LYS A 708 13.84 5.90 7.73
C LYS A 708 13.01 5.61 6.46
N PHE A 709 12.94 4.38 5.98
CA PHE A 709 12.19 4.04 4.75
C PHE A 709 11.32 2.78 4.90
N ALA A 710 10.95 2.41 6.14
CA ALA A 710 10.13 1.23 6.40
C ALA A 710 8.63 1.53 6.48
N ALA A 711 8.23 2.62 7.16
CA ALA A 711 6.84 2.86 7.53
C ALA A 711 6.02 3.53 6.42
N VAL A 712 6.15 4.85 6.27
CA VAL A 712 5.33 5.68 5.38
C VAL A 712 5.92 5.73 3.96
N VAL A 713 7.20 6.06 3.86
CA VAL A 713 7.93 6.09 2.59
C VAL A 713 8.63 4.75 2.41
N ARG A 714 8.24 3.96 1.41
CA ARG A 714 8.77 2.61 1.20
C ARG A 714 9.85 2.62 0.11
N LYS A 715 11.08 2.93 0.49
CA LYS A 715 12.26 2.85 -0.38
C LYS A 715 13.15 1.68 0.04
N PRO A 716 13.46 0.72 -0.84
CA PRO A 716 14.38 -0.35 -0.52
C PRO A 716 15.78 0.19 -0.21
N VAL A 717 16.51 -0.49 0.67
CA VAL A 717 17.90 -0.17 1.00
C VAL A 717 18.76 -1.38 0.70
N PHE A 718 19.61 -1.27 -0.32
CA PHE A 718 20.52 -2.33 -0.75
C PHE A 718 21.91 -2.09 -0.19
N THR A 719 22.60 -3.16 0.19
CA THR A 719 24.03 -3.12 0.49
C THR A 719 24.79 -3.59 -0.74
N PHE A 720 25.74 -2.76 -1.20
CA PHE A 720 26.64 -3.11 -2.29
C PHE A 720 28.00 -3.51 -1.74
N ALA A 721 28.25 -4.82 -1.75
CA ALA A 721 29.54 -5.43 -1.48
C ALA A 721 30.09 -5.93 -2.82
N PHE A 722 31.34 -5.57 -3.13
CA PHE A 722 32.00 -5.96 -4.37
C PHE A 722 33.51 -5.98 -4.15
N ASP A 723 34.12 -7.12 -4.37
CA ASP A 723 35.56 -7.30 -4.25
C ASP A 723 36.17 -7.58 -5.62
N ARG A 724 37.51 -7.51 -5.74
CA ARG A 724 38.18 -7.78 -7.03
C ARG A 724 37.93 -9.19 -7.56
N GLY A 725 37.67 -10.14 -6.67
CA GLY A 725 37.32 -11.53 -7.02
C GLY A 725 35.86 -11.72 -7.42
N THR A 726 34.98 -10.75 -7.18
CA THR A 726 33.56 -10.87 -7.54
C THR A 726 33.39 -10.84 -9.06
N THR A 727 32.77 -11.88 -9.62
CA THR A 727 32.47 -11.96 -11.05
C THR A 727 31.27 -11.08 -11.39
N VAL A 728 31.34 -10.36 -12.52
CA VAL A 728 30.23 -9.56 -13.01
C VAL A 728 29.22 -10.47 -13.72
N THR A 729 28.11 -10.76 -13.06
CA THR A 729 27.04 -11.64 -13.58
C THR A 729 25.83 -10.84 -14.07
N ARG A 730 24.97 -11.49 -14.86
CA ARG A 730 23.67 -10.92 -15.25
C ARG A 730 22.80 -10.58 -14.04
N ASP A 731 22.87 -11.38 -12.98
CA ASP A 731 22.11 -11.16 -11.75
C ASP A 731 22.53 -9.88 -11.02
N LEU A 732 23.83 -9.57 -11.01
CA LEU A 732 24.33 -8.31 -10.47
C LEU A 732 23.78 -7.11 -11.26
N TYR A 733 23.75 -7.20 -12.59
CA TYR A 733 23.15 -6.18 -13.44
C TYR A 733 21.66 -6.01 -13.15
N LEU A 734 20.89 -7.10 -13.12
CA LEU A 734 19.45 -7.08 -12.81
C LEU A 734 19.19 -6.51 -11.41
N LYS A 735 20.03 -6.83 -10.42
CA LYS A 735 19.96 -6.27 -9.06
C LYS A 735 20.13 -4.76 -9.06
N LEU A 736 21.08 -4.22 -9.82
CA LEU A 736 21.29 -2.78 -9.95
C LEU A 736 20.17 -2.09 -10.73
N CYS A 737 19.66 -2.69 -11.80
CA CYS A 737 18.48 -2.19 -12.52
C CYS A 737 17.26 -2.14 -11.59
N LYS A 738 16.98 -3.23 -10.88
CA LYS A 738 15.90 -3.27 -9.88
C LYS A 738 16.08 -2.23 -8.79
N ALA A 739 17.30 -2.02 -8.29
CA ALA A 739 17.58 -0.98 -7.29
C ALA A 739 17.28 0.43 -7.83
N ARG A 740 17.63 0.71 -9.08
CA ARG A 740 17.28 1.97 -9.76
C ARG A 740 15.76 2.09 -9.90
N ASP A 741 15.11 1.12 -10.51
CA ASP A 741 13.70 1.19 -10.89
C ASP A 741 12.78 1.22 -9.65
N SER A 742 13.18 0.57 -8.56
CA SER A 742 12.51 0.65 -7.25
C SER A 742 12.87 1.88 -6.43
N LYS A 743 13.66 2.82 -6.99
CA LYS A 743 14.06 4.08 -6.35
C LYS A 743 14.77 3.85 -5.01
N ALA A 744 15.55 2.79 -4.95
CA ALA A 744 16.24 2.33 -3.75
C ALA A 744 17.50 3.13 -3.47
N VAL A 745 17.99 3.01 -2.23
CA VAL A 745 19.27 3.58 -1.82
C VAL A 745 20.30 2.48 -1.69
N ILE A 746 21.46 2.68 -2.29
CA ILE A 746 22.60 1.76 -2.17
C ILE A 746 23.54 2.26 -1.07
N CYS A 747 23.79 1.45 -0.05
CA CYS A 747 24.84 1.67 0.93
C CYS A 747 26.08 0.86 0.54
N ALA A 748 27.23 1.51 0.43
CA ALA A 748 28.49 0.89 0.00
C ALA A 748 29.67 1.37 0.85
N THR A 749 30.77 0.59 0.83
CA THR A 749 32.06 1.03 1.37
C THR A 749 32.92 1.67 0.27
N PRO A 750 33.87 2.56 0.62
CA PRO A 750 34.85 3.06 -0.35
C PRO A 750 35.59 1.94 -1.08
N THR A 751 35.90 0.85 -0.38
CA THR A 751 36.56 -0.34 -0.94
C THR A 751 35.69 -0.98 -2.01
N SER A 752 34.40 -1.23 -1.74
CA SER A 752 33.47 -1.84 -2.70
C SER A 752 33.37 -1.03 -4.00
N VAL A 753 33.20 0.29 -3.86
CA VAL A 753 33.07 1.20 -5.01
C VAL A 753 34.37 1.23 -5.82
N LYS A 754 35.52 1.32 -5.14
CA LYS A 754 36.83 1.34 -5.80
C LYS A 754 37.12 0.01 -6.51
N SER A 755 36.83 -1.13 -5.89
CA SER A 755 36.97 -2.46 -6.49
C SER A 755 36.11 -2.60 -7.75
N PHE A 756 34.86 -2.13 -7.71
CA PHE A 756 33.97 -2.13 -8.87
C PHE A 756 34.49 -1.26 -10.02
N MET A 757 34.96 -0.03 -9.73
CA MET A 757 35.57 0.85 -10.72
C MET A 757 36.83 0.24 -11.35
N LEU A 758 37.68 -0.40 -10.55
CA LEU A 758 38.88 -1.07 -11.04
C LEU A 758 38.53 -2.27 -11.92
N LYS A 759 37.49 -3.05 -11.56
CA LYS A 759 37.02 -4.17 -12.38
C LYS A 759 36.48 -3.71 -13.73
N PHE A 760 35.79 -2.56 -13.77
CA PHE A 760 35.37 -1.95 -15.03
C PHE A 760 36.58 -1.62 -15.93
N VAL A 761 37.63 -0.98 -15.38
CA VAL A 761 38.86 -0.68 -16.13
C VAL A 761 39.54 -1.96 -16.64
N GLU A 762 39.62 -2.99 -15.80
CA GLU A 762 40.14 -4.32 -16.16
C GLU A 762 39.35 -4.93 -17.33
N MET A 763 38.02 -4.94 -17.25
CA MET A 763 37.15 -5.46 -18.31
C MET A 763 37.27 -4.67 -19.62
N MET A 764 37.33 -3.34 -19.55
CA MET A 764 37.56 -2.50 -20.74
C MET A 764 38.88 -2.84 -21.42
N ARG A 765 39.94 -3.10 -20.64
CA ARG A 765 41.24 -3.50 -21.16
C ARG A 765 41.19 -4.89 -21.81
N HIS A 766 40.47 -5.85 -21.22
CA HIS A 766 40.24 -7.16 -21.84
C HIS A 766 39.50 -7.05 -23.18
N LEU A 767 38.46 -6.20 -23.25
CA LEU A 767 37.73 -5.94 -24.50
C LEU A 767 38.62 -5.27 -25.54
N GLU A 768 39.47 -4.32 -25.15
CA GLU A 768 40.43 -3.66 -26.04
C GLU A 768 41.44 -4.67 -26.61
N TYR A 769 42.04 -5.52 -25.75
CA TYR A 769 42.94 -6.59 -26.20
C TYR A 769 42.24 -7.58 -27.13
N SER A 770 40.99 -7.96 -26.83
CA SER A 770 40.21 -8.87 -27.67
C SER A 770 39.85 -8.27 -29.02
N LYS A 771 39.59 -6.95 -29.09
CA LYS A 771 39.13 -6.27 -30.31
C LYS A 771 40.27 -5.84 -31.23
N PHE A 772 41.40 -5.43 -30.66
CA PHE A 772 42.52 -4.86 -31.43
C PHE A 772 43.77 -5.74 -31.50
N GLY A 773 43.82 -6.83 -30.71
CA GLY A 773 45.02 -7.65 -30.57
C GLY A 773 46.20 -6.88 -29.98
N THR A 774 47.31 -7.57 -29.72
CA THR A 774 48.55 -7.00 -29.17
C THR A 774 49.30 -6.06 -30.13
N ALA A 775 48.84 -5.89 -31.38
CA ALA A 775 49.64 -5.36 -32.48
C ALA A 775 49.80 -3.81 -32.51
N ARG A 776 49.16 -3.05 -31.62
CA ARG A 776 49.24 -1.56 -31.65
C ARG A 776 49.87 -0.90 -30.43
N GLN A 777 50.65 -1.64 -29.62
CA GLN A 777 51.44 -1.09 -28.52
C GLN A 777 52.86 -0.62 -28.92
N LYS A 778 53.12 -0.36 -30.21
CA LYS A 778 54.35 0.34 -30.59
C LYS A 778 54.07 1.84 -30.77
N LYS A 779 54.62 2.60 -29.82
CA LYS A 779 54.90 4.05 -29.82
C LYS A 779 53.72 4.99 -29.53
N GLN A 780 53.53 5.26 -28.24
CA GLN A 780 53.53 6.65 -27.77
C GLN A 780 54.09 6.69 -26.34
N LYS A 781 55.29 7.25 -26.20
CA LYS A 781 55.90 7.61 -24.91
C LYS A 781 55.18 8.87 -24.40
N ASP A 782 53.93 8.74 -23.98
CA ASP A 782 53.33 9.73 -23.11
C ASP A 782 53.34 9.17 -21.69
N GLY A 783 53.74 10.00 -20.73
CA GLY A 783 54.11 9.60 -19.38
C GLY A 783 53.08 8.69 -18.71
N MET A 784 53.57 7.86 -17.78
CA MET A 784 52.87 6.79 -17.03
C MET A 784 51.50 7.18 -16.43
N PHE A 785 51.16 8.47 -16.37
CA PHE A 785 49.90 9.01 -15.86
C PHE A 785 48.88 9.44 -16.93
N SER A 786 49.24 9.59 -18.21
CA SER A 786 48.26 9.98 -19.26
C SER A 786 47.36 8.82 -19.69
N ALA A 787 47.90 7.59 -19.69
CA ALA A 787 47.19 6.36 -20.04
C ALA A 787 46.22 5.86 -18.95
N PHE A 788 46.24 6.46 -17.75
CA PHE A 788 45.32 6.13 -16.65
C PHE A 788 44.01 6.92 -16.69
N SER A 789 43.82 7.79 -17.68
CA SER A 789 42.58 8.55 -17.76
C SER A 789 41.43 7.66 -18.25
N ILE A 790 40.56 7.26 -17.32
CA ILE A 790 39.24 6.67 -17.58
C ILE A 790 38.49 7.49 -18.64
N SER A 791 38.73 8.82 -18.71
CA SER A 791 38.13 9.69 -19.71
C SER A 791 38.58 9.39 -21.14
N ALA A 792 39.83 8.95 -21.38
CA ALA A 792 40.33 8.69 -22.74
C ALA A 792 39.79 7.37 -23.32
N ILE A 793 39.73 6.32 -22.50
CA ILE A 793 39.20 5.01 -22.90
C ILE A 793 37.68 5.08 -23.05
N ALA A 794 36.97 5.71 -22.10
CA ALA A 794 35.52 5.89 -22.20
C ALA A 794 35.12 6.82 -23.36
N ARG A 795 35.92 7.86 -23.66
CA ARG A 795 35.70 8.77 -24.80
C ARG A 795 35.88 8.07 -26.14
N ARG A 796 36.90 7.22 -26.31
CA ARG A 796 37.10 6.40 -27.53
C ARG A 796 35.93 5.46 -27.82
N PHE A 797 35.32 4.88 -26.78
CA PHE A 797 34.12 4.06 -26.95
C PHE A 797 32.86 4.92 -27.18
N ARG A 798 32.70 6.06 -26.49
CA ARG A 798 31.56 6.99 -26.67
C ARG A 798 31.50 7.60 -28.06
N GLU A 799 32.64 8.06 -28.58
CA GLU A 799 32.76 8.67 -29.91
C GLU A 799 32.44 7.66 -31.03
N GLN A 800 32.65 6.36 -30.80
CA GLN A 800 32.28 5.32 -31.77
C GLN A 800 30.84 4.81 -31.64
N SER A 801 30.21 4.89 -30.46
CA SER A 801 28.78 4.56 -30.31
C SER A 801 27.83 5.57 -30.97
N VAL A 802 28.29 6.80 -31.26
CA VAL A 802 27.51 7.81 -32.01
C VAL A 802 27.47 7.50 -33.52
N ILE A 803 28.31 6.57 -34.01
CA ILE A 803 28.40 6.25 -35.45
C ILE A 803 27.36 5.19 -35.89
N HIS A 804 26.47 4.72 -35.00
CA HIS A 804 25.44 3.73 -35.32
C HIS A 804 23.98 4.22 -35.20
N GLU A 805 23.74 5.53 -35.22
CA GLU A 805 22.44 6.07 -35.66
C GLU A 805 22.54 6.45 -37.15
N LEU A 806 22.35 5.45 -38.01
CA LEU A 806 21.90 5.59 -39.40
C LEU A 806 20.83 4.53 -39.65
#